data_AF-A0A1A8RG20-F1
#
_entry.id   AF-A0A1A8RG20-F1
#
_cell.length_a   1.000
_cell.length_b   1.000
_cell.length_c   1.000
_cell.angle_alpha   90.00
_cell.angle_beta   90.00
_cell.angle_gamma   90.00
#
_symmetry.space_group_name_H-M   'P 1'
#
loop_
_entity.id
_entity.type
_entity.pdbx_description
1 polymer ?
#
loop_
_entity_poly.entity_id
_entity_poly.type
_entity_poly.pdbx_seq_one_letter_code
_entity_poly.pdbx_strand_id
1 'polypeptide(L)'
;MTCRFLDMNEHSSRSHSIFLINIKQENVETEKKLSGKLYLVDLAGSEKVSKTGAEGAVLHEAKNINKSLSALGNVISALAEGTKTHVPYRDSKMTRILQDSLGGNCRTTIIICCSPSVYNEAETKSTLMFGQRAKTIKNTVSVNLELTAEEWKKKYEKQKEKNKNLKFIIQKLEAELNRWRNGESVPREEQLSSKGQNSIEQNDNTPIIDNLLPAGGGVPVMNEERSKYEEDVSNLYRQLDDKDDEINQQSQLAEKLKEQMMDQEELLASTRRDFEKIQEELCRLQMENDLAKEEVKEVLQALEELAVNYDQKSQEVEVREQTNQQLGEELQQKTVLLLMVQRELSQLQELNSLQRKRAAEVLNLLLRDLNDIGAIIGAGDIKTGSTSETKGNGSAVEEEFTVARLYISKMKSEVKSLVNRSKQLESTQADAHRKIQANERELASCQLLVSQHQAKIKSLTDYMQNMEQKKRQLEESQDALSEELTRLQAQEKRHEVSEEEDTNRLDRDEKLQKTLEEQLESHREAHQKQLGRLRDDIEDKQRMLDELTDLNQGLLLEQERLVSDYEKLKSEEREKDAKLQNLILLNEHRDQAREDLKGLEETVAKELQTLHNLRRLFVQDLTARVKKSAELDCEEGLGNAAQKQKISFLENNLEQLTKVHKQLVRDNADLRCELPKLEKRLRATAERVKALENALKEAKENAMRDRKRYQQEVDRIKEAVRAKNMARRGFSAQIAKPIRPGHHPLSSPILSSVRPAGIYAHNN
;
A
#
# COMPACT_ATOMS: atom_id res chain seq x y z
N MET A 1 -20.70 11.86 -17.66
CA MET A 1 -22.12 12.25 -17.73
C MET A 1 -22.89 11.11 -18.34
N THR A 2 -23.82 10.52 -17.57
CA THR A 2 -24.76 9.50 -18.08
C THR A 2 -25.99 10.23 -18.59
N CYS A 3 -26.15 10.34 -19.92
CA CYS A 3 -27.38 10.84 -20.53
C CYS A 3 -28.28 9.63 -20.83
N ARG A 4 -29.49 9.59 -20.25
CA ARG A 4 -30.55 8.62 -20.59
C ARG A 4 -31.87 9.35 -20.81
N PHE A 5 -32.61 8.93 -21.83
CA PHE A 5 -33.70 9.64 -22.52
C PHE A 5 -35.05 9.61 -21.77
N LEU A 6 -35.73 10.76 -21.59
CA LEU A 6 -37.12 10.90 -21.11
C LEU A 6 -37.87 11.87 -22.04
N ASP A 7 -39.15 11.60 -22.31
CA ASP A 7 -40.02 12.36 -23.24
C ASP A 7 -40.26 13.85 -22.90
N MET A 8 -39.80 14.35 -21.74
CA MET A 8 -40.01 15.76 -21.34
C MET A 8 -38.88 16.72 -21.74
N ASN A 9 -37.67 16.23 -22.05
CA ASN A 9 -36.59 17.10 -22.54
C ASN A 9 -35.44 16.26 -23.17
N GLU A 10 -35.19 16.46 -24.46
CA GLU A 10 -34.25 15.67 -25.29
C GLU A 10 -32.77 15.81 -24.85
N HIS A 11 -32.46 16.86 -24.06
CA HIS A 11 -31.09 17.24 -23.67
C HIS A 11 -30.83 17.33 -22.14
N SER A 12 -31.77 16.96 -21.26
CA SER A 12 -31.60 17.27 -19.82
C SER A 12 -30.87 16.21 -19.00
N SER A 13 -29.84 16.66 -18.28
CA SER A 13 -28.95 15.92 -17.37
C SER A 13 -29.69 15.31 -16.18
N ARG A 14 -29.78 13.97 -16.12
CA ARG A 14 -30.30 13.21 -14.97
C ARG A 14 -29.26 12.99 -13.85
N SER A 15 -28.25 13.83 -13.77
CA SER A 15 -27.17 13.68 -12.79
C SER A 15 -26.68 15.05 -12.37
N HIS A 16 -26.37 15.19 -11.09
CA HIS A 16 -25.65 16.36 -10.58
C HIS A 16 -24.18 16.28 -10.97
N SER A 17 -23.62 17.38 -11.46
CA SER A 17 -22.19 17.52 -11.74
C SER A 17 -21.59 18.57 -10.81
N ILE A 18 -20.48 18.24 -10.16
CA ILE A 18 -19.73 19.17 -9.31
C ILE A 18 -18.33 19.27 -9.89
N PHE A 19 -17.97 20.44 -10.38
CA PHE A 19 -16.64 20.75 -10.87
C PHE A 19 -15.93 21.67 -9.88
N LEU A 20 -14.78 21.24 -9.37
CA LEU A 20 -14.00 21.96 -8.38
C LEU A 20 -12.73 22.51 -9.02
N ILE A 21 -12.57 23.83 -8.97
CA ILE A 21 -11.32 24.51 -9.32
C ILE A 21 -10.64 24.91 -8.01
N ASN A 22 -9.42 24.42 -7.80
CA ASN A 22 -8.60 24.81 -6.67
C ASN A 22 -7.47 25.73 -7.15
N ILE A 23 -7.44 26.96 -6.66
CA ILE A 23 -6.46 27.97 -6.99
C ILE A 23 -5.56 28.15 -5.78
N LYS A 24 -4.30 27.74 -5.92
CA LYS A 24 -3.26 28.05 -4.94
C LYS A 24 -2.40 29.17 -5.49
N GLN A 25 -2.20 30.20 -4.69
CA GLN A 25 -1.34 31.32 -5.00
C GLN A 25 -0.30 31.44 -3.92
N GLU A 26 0.95 31.62 -4.32
CA GLU A 26 2.07 31.88 -3.43
C GLU A 26 2.68 33.22 -3.81
N ASN A 27 2.77 34.14 -2.85
CA ASN A 27 3.52 35.37 -3.04
C ASN A 27 5.00 35.08 -2.76
N VAL A 28 5.85 35.18 -3.79
CA VAL A 28 7.29 34.90 -3.70
C VAL A 28 8.08 35.89 -2.85
N GLU A 29 7.56 37.10 -2.62
CA GLU A 29 8.25 38.11 -1.78
C GLU A 29 7.87 37.98 -0.31
N THR A 30 6.61 37.64 -0.02
CA THR A 30 6.11 37.55 1.36
C THR A 30 5.96 36.11 1.86
N GLU A 31 6.24 35.12 1.01
CA GLU A 31 6.02 33.67 1.22
C GLU A 31 4.59 33.28 1.63
N LYS A 32 3.62 34.19 1.45
CA LYS A 32 2.24 33.96 1.87
C LYS A 32 1.53 33.09 0.87
N LYS A 33 0.87 32.05 1.36
CA LYS A 33 0.10 31.12 0.55
C LYS A 33 -1.39 31.40 0.73
N LEU A 34 -2.09 31.56 -0.38
CA LEU A 34 -3.54 31.73 -0.45
C LEU A 34 -4.13 30.54 -1.20
N SER A 35 -5.26 30.05 -0.71
CA SER A 35 -5.94 28.88 -1.27
C SER A 35 -7.43 29.15 -1.48
N GLY A 36 -7.84 29.27 -2.75
CA GLY A 36 -9.22 29.50 -3.15
C GLY A 36 -9.83 28.24 -3.75
N LYS A 37 -11.06 27.90 -3.36
CA LYS A 37 -11.85 26.82 -3.97
C LYS A 37 -13.08 27.41 -4.65
N LEU A 38 -13.25 27.14 -5.94
CA LEU A 38 -14.44 27.47 -6.70
C LEU A 38 -15.20 26.19 -7.05
N TYR A 39 -16.43 26.09 -6.57
CA TYR A 39 -17.35 25.00 -6.88
C TYR A 39 -18.33 25.47 -7.96
N LEU A 40 -18.29 24.82 -9.12
CA LEU A 40 -19.29 24.97 -10.18
C LEU A 40 -20.20 23.75 -10.14
N VAL A 41 -21.44 23.95 -9.72
CA VAL A 41 -22.40 22.87 -9.46
C VAL A 41 -23.55 22.98 -10.45
N ASP A 42 -23.70 21.96 -11.30
CA ASP A 42 -24.84 21.77 -12.19
C ASP A 42 -25.78 20.72 -11.57
N LEU A 43 -27.00 21.14 -11.25
CA LEU A 43 -27.97 20.27 -10.58
C LEU A 43 -28.95 19.68 -11.59
N ALA A 44 -29.28 18.41 -11.40
CA ALA A 44 -30.36 17.76 -12.15
C ALA A 44 -31.72 18.46 -11.91
N GLY A 45 -32.67 18.15 -12.78
CA GLY A 45 -34.04 18.67 -12.74
C GLY A 45 -34.73 18.51 -11.38
N SER A 46 -35.50 19.53 -10.97
CA SER A 46 -36.22 19.57 -9.69
C SER A 46 -37.67 19.07 -9.79
N GLU A 47 -38.09 18.65 -10.98
CA GLU A 47 -39.44 18.20 -11.25
C GLU A 47 -39.82 16.95 -10.46
N LYS A 48 -41.12 16.84 -10.14
CA LYS A 48 -41.66 15.68 -9.46
C LYS A 48 -41.61 14.44 -10.35
N VAL A 49 -41.04 13.36 -9.82
CA VAL A 49 -40.98 12.03 -10.47
C VAL A 49 -42.36 11.53 -10.93
N SER A 50 -43.45 11.91 -10.24
CA SER A 50 -44.80 11.52 -10.63
C SER A 50 -45.26 12.09 -11.98
N LYS A 51 -44.64 13.18 -12.46
CA LYS A 51 -44.99 13.83 -13.74
C LYS A 51 -44.20 13.26 -14.92
N THR A 52 -43.13 12.51 -14.67
CA THR A 52 -42.22 12.05 -15.72
C THR A 52 -42.66 10.74 -16.39
N GLY A 53 -43.74 10.11 -15.92
CA GLY A 53 -44.25 8.83 -16.46
C GLY A 53 -43.25 7.68 -16.38
N ALA A 54 -42.18 7.81 -15.58
CA ALA A 54 -41.09 6.86 -15.53
C ALA A 54 -41.52 5.55 -14.82
N GLU A 55 -41.25 4.41 -15.46
CA GLU A 55 -41.55 3.09 -14.91
C GLU A 55 -40.28 2.26 -14.63
N GLY A 56 -40.41 1.24 -13.79
CA GLY A 56 -39.36 0.25 -13.52
C GLY A 56 -38.03 0.85 -13.00
N ALA A 57 -36.92 0.48 -13.63
CA ALA A 57 -35.57 0.92 -13.22
C ALA A 57 -35.38 2.45 -13.34
N VAL A 58 -36.05 3.09 -14.30
CA VAL A 58 -35.99 4.53 -14.53
C VAL A 58 -36.67 5.30 -13.39
N LEU A 59 -37.75 4.74 -12.84
CA LEU A 59 -38.41 5.30 -11.66
C LEU A 59 -37.49 5.28 -10.43
N HIS A 60 -36.74 4.20 -10.24
CA HIS A 60 -35.78 4.09 -9.14
C HIS A 60 -34.61 5.09 -9.28
N GLU A 61 -34.13 5.30 -10.49
CA GLU A 61 -33.11 6.31 -10.81
C GLU A 61 -33.62 7.73 -10.51
N ALA A 62 -34.81 8.09 -11.03
CA ALA A 62 -35.44 9.38 -10.80
C ALA A 62 -35.71 9.66 -9.31
N LYS A 63 -36.12 8.65 -8.54
CA LYS A 63 -36.27 8.75 -7.08
C LYS A 63 -34.94 9.06 -6.37
N ASN A 64 -33.85 8.44 -6.81
CA ASN A 64 -32.53 8.67 -6.21
C ASN A 64 -31.97 10.06 -6.54
N ILE A 65 -32.19 10.57 -7.74
CA ILE A 65 -31.83 11.94 -8.13
C ILE A 65 -32.58 12.94 -7.22
N ASN A 66 -33.89 12.80 -7.12
CA ASN A 66 -34.72 13.68 -6.30
C ASN A 66 -34.45 13.55 -4.81
N LYS A 67 -33.93 12.41 -4.33
CA LYS A 67 -33.48 12.27 -2.94
C LYS A 67 -32.39 13.28 -2.60
N SER A 68 -31.43 13.50 -3.50
CA SER A 68 -30.32 14.42 -3.26
C SER A 68 -30.76 15.88 -3.25
N LEU A 69 -31.70 16.27 -4.14
CA LEU A 69 -32.34 17.58 -4.14
C LEU A 69 -33.26 17.80 -2.93
N SER A 70 -33.95 16.75 -2.48
CA SER A 70 -34.78 16.81 -1.27
C SER A 70 -33.92 17.05 -0.03
N ALA A 71 -32.79 16.35 0.09
CA ALA A 71 -31.83 16.59 1.16
C ALA A 71 -31.27 18.02 1.13
N LEU A 72 -30.96 18.55 -0.06
CA LEU A 72 -30.56 19.95 -0.24
C LEU A 72 -31.64 20.92 0.23
N GLY A 73 -32.91 20.67 -0.11
CA GLY A 73 -34.06 21.44 0.36
C GLY A 73 -34.22 21.41 1.88
N ASN A 74 -33.97 20.26 2.52
CA ASN A 74 -34.02 20.12 3.98
C ASN A 74 -32.91 20.92 4.67
N VAL A 75 -31.69 20.87 4.14
CA VAL A 75 -30.54 21.66 4.63
C VAL A 75 -30.84 23.16 4.54
N ILE A 76 -31.33 23.62 3.39
CA ILE A 76 -31.69 25.03 3.19
C ILE A 76 -32.79 25.46 4.14
N SER A 77 -33.81 24.61 4.35
CA SER A 77 -34.89 24.93 5.28
C SER A 77 -34.40 25.04 6.72
N ALA A 78 -33.55 24.10 7.16
CA ALA A 78 -32.96 24.14 8.50
C ALA A 78 -32.09 25.39 8.72
N LEU A 79 -31.30 25.77 7.72
CA LEU A 79 -30.47 26.99 7.78
C LEU A 79 -31.29 28.28 7.70
N ALA A 80 -32.37 28.29 6.92
CA ALA A 80 -33.26 29.45 6.82
C ALA A 80 -34.07 29.69 8.10
N GLU A 81 -34.47 28.61 8.79
CA GLU A 81 -35.17 28.68 10.08
C GLU A 81 -34.26 29.13 11.22
N GLY A 82 -32.97 28.78 11.20
CA GLY A 82 -31.96 29.23 12.17
C GLY A 82 -32.13 28.73 13.61
N THR A 83 -33.21 27.99 13.90
CA THR A 83 -33.55 27.47 15.24
C THR A 83 -32.98 26.07 15.51
N LYS A 84 -32.57 25.35 14.47
CA LYS A 84 -32.06 23.98 14.58
C LYS A 84 -30.56 23.99 14.85
N THR A 85 -30.16 23.44 16.01
CA THR A 85 -28.75 23.21 16.37
C THR A 85 -28.05 22.24 15.41
N HIS A 86 -28.81 21.30 14.82
CA HIS A 86 -28.29 20.30 13.89
C HIS A 86 -28.86 20.48 12.47
N VAL A 87 -27.97 20.67 11.49
CA VAL A 87 -28.31 20.76 10.07
C VAL A 87 -27.99 19.42 9.38
N PRO A 88 -28.92 18.79 8.64
CA PRO A 88 -28.79 17.42 8.16
C PRO A 88 -27.94 17.28 6.88
N TYR A 89 -26.70 17.79 6.89
CA TYR A 89 -25.80 17.66 5.73
C TYR A 89 -25.52 16.22 5.34
N ARG A 90 -25.63 15.27 6.29
CA ARG A 90 -25.31 13.85 6.09
C ARG A 90 -26.32 13.07 5.24
N ASP A 91 -27.52 13.62 5.00
CA ASP A 91 -28.60 12.93 4.28
C ASP A 91 -28.28 12.66 2.80
N SER A 92 -27.34 13.42 2.22
CA SER A 92 -26.83 13.25 0.87
C SER A 92 -25.32 13.51 0.79
N LYS A 93 -24.61 12.78 -0.08
CA LYS A 93 -23.19 13.07 -0.37
C LYS A 93 -23.02 14.49 -0.92
N MET A 94 -23.98 14.97 -1.71
CA MET A 94 -23.97 16.32 -2.28
C MET A 94 -24.00 17.39 -1.19
N THR A 95 -24.91 17.26 -0.22
CA THR A 95 -25.02 18.22 0.89
C THR A 95 -23.82 18.18 1.83
N ARG A 96 -23.11 17.05 1.95
CA ARG A 96 -21.82 16.97 2.65
C ARG A 96 -20.71 17.70 1.91
N ILE A 97 -20.64 17.56 0.59
CA ILE A 97 -19.63 18.25 -0.23
C ILE A 97 -19.87 19.76 -0.21
N LEU A 98 -21.13 20.19 -0.22
CA LEU A 98 -21.54 21.59 -0.23
C LEU A 98 -21.74 22.19 1.17
N GLN A 99 -21.30 21.52 2.23
CA GLN A 99 -21.44 22.00 3.60
C GLN A 99 -20.74 23.35 3.80
N ASP A 100 -19.57 23.56 3.19
CA ASP A 100 -18.88 24.85 3.24
C ASP A 100 -19.68 25.94 2.47
N SER A 101 -20.37 25.55 1.40
CA SER A 101 -21.17 26.46 0.55
C SER A 101 -22.48 26.89 1.20
N LEU A 102 -23.06 26.09 2.10
CA LEU A 102 -24.35 26.34 2.72
C LEU A 102 -24.14 26.51 4.22
N GLY A 103 -24.01 27.75 4.71
CA GLY A 103 -23.80 28.06 6.13
C GLY A 103 -22.34 27.99 6.61
N GLY A 104 -21.38 27.70 5.72
CA GLY A 104 -19.95 27.58 6.06
C GLY A 104 -19.08 28.70 5.49
N ASN A 105 -17.78 28.40 5.31
CA ASN A 105 -16.78 29.32 4.77
C ASN A 105 -16.73 29.29 3.24
N CYS A 106 -17.71 29.93 2.60
CA CYS A 106 -17.75 30.08 1.16
C CYS A 106 -18.61 31.27 0.73
N ARG A 107 -18.21 31.97 -0.34
CA ARG A 107 -19.09 32.91 -1.03
C ARG A 107 -19.93 32.13 -2.03
N THR A 108 -21.22 31.99 -1.73
CA THR A 108 -22.12 31.13 -2.50
C THR A 108 -23.10 31.97 -3.32
N THR A 109 -23.22 31.65 -4.60
CA THR A 109 -24.24 32.19 -5.50
C THR A 109 -25.11 31.05 -5.98
N ILE A 110 -26.43 31.21 -5.90
CA ILE A 110 -27.40 30.21 -6.36
C ILE A 110 -28.16 30.82 -7.53
N ILE A 111 -28.15 30.14 -8.67
CA ILE A 111 -28.91 30.52 -9.86
C ILE A 111 -30.17 29.66 -9.90
N ILE A 112 -31.34 30.31 -9.88
CA ILE A 112 -32.64 29.63 -9.99
C ILE A 112 -33.16 29.72 -11.42
N CYS A 113 -33.26 28.59 -12.09
CA CYS A 113 -33.77 28.50 -13.46
C CYS A 113 -35.26 28.12 -13.44
N CYS A 114 -36.13 28.97 -14.00
CA CYS A 114 -37.58 28.77 -14.01
C CYS A 114 -38.12 28.76 -15.44
N SER A 115 -39.20 28.02 -15.67
CA SER A 115 -39.90 28.04 -16.96
C SER A 115 -40.94 29.16 -16.97
N PRO A 116 -41.01 29.99 -18.03
CA PRO A 116 -42.04 31.03 -18.15
C PRO A 116 -43.42 30.47 -18.60
N SER A 117 -43.51 29.16 -18.88
CA SER A 117 -44.75 28.54 -19.35
C SER A 117 -45.76 28.34 -18.21
N VAL A 118 -47.02 28.66 -18.48
CA VAL A 118 -48.16 28.42 -17.56
C VAL A 118 -48.28 26.94 -17.20
N TYR A 119 -47.93 26.02 -18.11
CA TYR A 119 -47.93 24.59 -17.84
C TYR A 119 -47.04 24.20 -16.64
N ASN A 120 -45.95 24.94 -16.43
CA ASN A 120 -44.96 24.69 -15.39
C ASN A 120 -45.14 25.58 -14.15
N GLU A 121 -46.24 26.35 -14.04
CA GLU A 121 -46.47 27.32 -12.97
C GLU A 121 -46.20 26.74 -11.57
N ALA A 122 -46.69 25.52 -11.31
CA ALA A 122 -46.52 24.86 -10.01
C ALA A 122 -45.05 24.55 -9.67
N GLU A 123 -44.24 24.12 -10.64
CA GLU A 123 -42.80 23.85 -10.44
C GLU A 123 -42.03 25.16 -10.29
N THR A 124 -42.33 26.15 -11.14
CA THR A 124 -41.77 27.50 -11.05
C THR A 124 -42.01 28.13 -9.68
N LYS A 125 -43.23 28.03 -9.14
CA LYS A 125 -43.55 28.50 -7.79
C LYS A 125 -42.71 27.78 -6.73
N SER A 126 -42.55 26.46 -6.83
CA SER A 126 -41.73 25.67 -5.91
C SER A 126 -40.26 26.14 -5.92
N THR A 127 -39.69 26.34 -7.11
CA THR A 127 -38.31 26.82 -7.29
C THR A 127 -38.11 28.24 -6.76
N LEU A 128 -39.07 29.14 -6.97
CA LEU A 128 -39.02 30.49 -6.41
C LEU A 128 -39.07 30.48 -4.87
N MET A 129 -39.93 29.66 -4.27
CA MET A 129 -39.99 29.49 -2.82
C MET A 129 -38.70 28.86 -2.24
N PHE A 130 -38.05 27.98 -3.00
CA PHE A 130 -36.71 27.48 -2.67
C PHE A 130 -35.69 28.62 -2.68
N GLY A 131 -35.66 29.44 -3.74
CA GLY A 131 -34.76 30.60 -3.85
C GLY A 131 -34.97 31.62 -2.74
N GLN A 132 -36.23 31.89 -2.38
CA GLN A 132 -36.56 32.79 -1.28
C GLN A 132 -35.99 32.32 0.07
N ARG A 133 -36.09 31.01 0.37
CA ARG A 133 -35.49 30.43 1.59
C ARG A 133 -33.97 30.43 1.52
N ALA A 134 -33.39 30.08 0.37
CA ALA A 134 -31.94 30.05 0.21
C ALA A 134 -31.32 31.45 0.40
N LYS A 135 -32.03 32.51 0.04
CA LYS A 135 -31.60 33.91 0.20
C LYS A 135 -31.39 34.33 1.66
N THR A 136 -32.03 33.68 2.65
CA THR A 136 -31.91 34.06 4.06
C THR A 136 -30.70 33.43 4.77
N ILE A 137 -30.02 32.48 4.11
CA ILE A 137 -28.87 31.78 4.68
C ILE A 137 -27.68 32.74 4.83
N LYS A 138 -27.05 32.72 6.01
CA LYS A 138 -25.85 33.50 6.30
C LYS A 138 -24.62 32.59 6.30
N ASN A 139 -23.61 32.94 5.51
CA ASN A 139 -22.31 32.27 5.48
C ASN A 139 -21.26 33.07 6.26
N THR A 140 -20.35 32.37 6.93
CA THR A 140 -19.20 32.97 7.64
C THR A 140 -17.96 32.90 6.76
N VAL A 141 -17.73 33.93 5.94
CA VAL A 141 -16.64 33.96 4.97
C VAL A 141 -15.34 34.47 5.60
N SER A 142 -14.28 33.66 5.51
CA SER A 142 -12.92 34.02 5.93
C SER A 142 -11.92 33.73 4.81
N VAL A 143 -10.88 34.57 4.70
CA VAL A 143 -9.81 34.36 3.72
C VAL A 143 -8.94 33.18 4.16
N ASN A 144 -8.81 32.19 3.28
CA ASN A 144 -7.96 31.02 3.52
C ASN A 144 -6.50 31.40 3.28
N LEU A 145 -5.87 31.95 4.32
CA LEU A 145 -4.45 32.26 4.36
C LEU A 145 -3.71 31.10 5.05
N GLU A 146 -2.78 30.49 4.34
CA GLU A 146 -1.78 29.60 4.91
C GLU A 146 -0.61 30.48 5.39
N LEU A 147 -0.48 30.61 6.72
CA LEU A 147 0.64 31.31 7.35
C LEU A 147 1.95 30.54 7.11
N THR A 148 3.06 31.26 7.04
CA THR A 148 4.39 30.64 6.90
C THR A 148 4.75 29.84 8.15
N ALA A 149 5.71 28.92 8.04
CA ALA A 149 6.19 28.16 9.20
C ALA A 149 6.73 29.09 10.31
N GLU A 150 7.37 30.20 9.94
CA GLU A 150 7.86 31.21 10.88
C GLU A 150 6.73 32.01 11.54
N GLU A 151 5.70 32.42 10.79
CA GLU A 151 4.53 33.10 11.35
C GLU A 151 3.74 32.16 12.28
N TRP A 152 3.61 30.88 11.92
CA TRP A 152 3.04 29.85 12.78
C TRP A 152 3.86 29.68 14.06
N LYS A 153 5.20 29.61 13.96
CA LYS A 153 6.10 29.52 15.11
C LYS A 153 5.96 30.74 16.03
N LYS A 154 5.93 31.95 15.47
CA LYS A 154 5.75 33.20 16.23
C LYS A 154 4.38 33.26 16.91
N LYS A 155 3.31 32.85 16.22
CA LYS A 155 1.96 32.78 16.78
C LYS A 155 1.88 31.72 17.88
N TYR A 156 2.53 30.57 17.69
CA TYR A 156 2.63 29.50 18.68
C TYR A 156 3.39 29.97 19.91
N GLU A 157 4.55 30.62 19.76
CA GLU A 157 5.32 31.18 20.89
C GLU A 157 4.52 32.23 21.65
N LYS A 158 3.84 33.16 20.95
CA LYS A 158 2.98 34.16 21.58
C LYS A 158 1.82 33.52 22.36
N GLN A 159 1.21 32.46 21.82
CA GLN A 159 0.15 31.74 22.52
C GLN A 159 0.69 30.91 23.68
N LYS A 160 1.86 30.29 23.53
CA LYS A 160 2.56 29.55 24.59
C LYS A 160 2.90 30.47 25.75
N GLU A 161 3.36 31.69 25.49
CA GLU A 161 3.68 32.68 26.52
C GLU A 161 2.42 33.21 27.22
N LYS A 162 1.33 33.46 26.46
CA LYS A 162 0.02 33.75 27.07
C LYS A 162 -0.47 32.61 27.96
N ASN A 163 -0.30 31.36 27.52
CA ASN A 163 -0.71 30.19 28.29
C ASN A 163 0.12 30.06 29.58
N LYS A 164 1.44 30.30 29.51
CA LYS A 164 2.28 30.38 30.72
C LYS A 164 1.84 31.49 31.66
N ASN A 165 1.55 32.69 31.15
CA ASN A 165 1.10 33.81 31.96
C ASN A 165 -0.25 33.51 32.62
N LEU A 166 -1.20 32.92 31.89
CA LEU A 166 -2.48 32.48 32.44
C LEU A 166 -2.29 31.40 33.50
N LYS A 167 -1.43 30.41 33.27
CA LYS A 167 -1.09 29.38 34.28
C LYS A 167 -0.46 29.99 35.53
N PHE A 168 0.44 30.96 35.37
CA PHE A 168 1.05 31.67 36.49
C PHE A 168 0.03 32.49 37.28
N ILE A 169 -0.90 33.15 36.60
CA ILE A 169 -2.01 33.88 37.24
C ILE A 169 -2.92 32.90 37.98
N ILE A 170 -3.30 31.76 37.36
CA ILE A 170 -4.11 30.71 37.99
C ILE A 170 -3.40 30.19 39.25
N GLN A 171 -2.10 29.87 39.17
CA GLN A 171 -1.33 29.38 40.31
C GLN A 171 -1.26 30.38 41.46
N LYS A 172 -1.14 31.69 41.15
CA LYS A 172 -1.19 32.74 42.17
C LYS A 172 -2.58 32.87 42.80
N LEU A 173 -3.63 32.82 41.99
CA LEU A 173 -5.01 32.86 42.47
C LEU A 173 -5.35 31.61 43.31
N GLU A 174 -4.85 30.44 42.94
CA GLU A 174 -4.99 29.20 43.71
C GLU A 174 -4.24 29.27 45.06
N ALA A 175 -3.03 29.80 45.07
CA ALA A 175 -2.25 30.01 46.29
C ALA A 175 -2.93 31.02 47.23
N GLU A 176 -3.47 32.10 46.68
CA GLU A 176 -4.27 33.07 47.41
C GLU A 176 -5.50 32.39 48.01
N LEU A 177 -6.28 31.66 47.19
CA LEU A 177 -7.49 30.96 47.60
C LEU A 177 -7.23 29.88 48.67
N ASN A 178 -6.07 29.23 48.64
CA ASN A 178 -5.65 28.29 49.69
C ASN A 178 -5.32 28.99 51.02
N ARG A 179 -4.70 30.18 51.00
CA ARG A 179 -4.48 30.97 52.23
C ARG A 179 -5.80 31.41 52.87
N TRP A 180 -6.75 31.89 52.05
CA TRP A 180 -8.11 32.20 52.49
C TRP A 180 -8.80 30.98 53.11
N ARG A 181 -8.67 29.80 52.50
CA ARG A 181 -9.24 28.54 53.03
C ARG A 181 -8.60 28.06 54.33
N ASN A 182 -7.34 28.41 54.57
CA ASN A 182 -6.62 28.09 55.79
C ASN A 182 -6.87 29.10 56.94
N GLY A 183 -7.74 30.09 56.73
CA GLY A 183 -8.10 31.09 57.75
C GLY A 183 -7.11 32.25 57.86
N GLU A 184 -6.17 32.37 56.93
CA GLU A 184 -5.23 33.50 56.85
C GLU A 184 -5.83 34.63 56.00
N SER A 185 -5.77 35.87 56.48
CA SER A 185 -6.13 37.05 55.67
C SER A 185 -4.96 37.47 54.78
N VAL A 186 -5.18 37.58 53.47
CA VAL A 186 -4.18 38.12 52.54
C VAL A 186 -4.29 39.66 52.54
N PRO A 187 -3.21 40.42 52.85
CA PRO A 187 -3.22 41.89 52.82
C PRO A 187 -3.64 42.45 51.45
N ARG A 188 -4.34 43.58 51.40
CA ARG A 188 -4.84 44.20 50.15
C ARG A 188 -3.71 44.57 49.17
N GLU A 189 -2.47 44.75 49.64
CA GLU A 189 -1.32 44.98 48.77
C GLU A 189 -0.82 43.72 48.04
N GLU A 190 -1.10 42.52 48.56
CA GLU A 190 -0.69 41.22 47.97
C GLU A 190 -1.77 40.57 47.10
N GLN A 191 -3.02 41.03 47.21
CA GLN A 191 -4.13 40.56 46.39
C GLN A 191 -3.92 41.00 44.93
N LEU A 192 -4.13 40.08 43.98
CA LEU A 192 -4.09 40.40 42.54
C LEU A 192 -5.27 41.31 42.18
N SER A 193 -5.11 42.62 42.34
CA SER A 193 -6.18 43.57 42.07
C SER A 193 -6.54 43.58 40.59
N SER A 194 -7.84 43.54 40.32
CA SER A 194 -8.47 43.71 39.00
C SER A 194 -8.35 45.17 38.51
N LYS A 195 -7.13 45.72 38.47
CA LYS A 195 -6.86 47.06 37.93
C LYS A 195 -6.78 46.97 36.41
N GLY A 196 -7.95 46.93 35.80
CA GLY A 196 -8.12 46.91 34.36
C GLY A 196 -9.55 47.09 33.86
N GLN A 197 -10.46 47.73 34.62
CA GLN A 197 -11.72 48.27 34.07
C GLN A 197 -12.36 49.31 35.02
N ASN A 198 -12.17 50.59 34.68
CA ASN A 198 -13.02 51.77 34.86
C ASN A 198 -13.70 52.08 36.23
N SER A 199 -13.07 53.01 36.96
CA SER A 199 -13.62 54.29 37.49
C SER A 199 -15.13 54.42 37.76
N ILE A 200 -15.54 54.49 39.04
CA ILE A 200 -16.53 55.43 39.62
C ILE A 200 -16.15 55.72 41.10
N GLU A 201 -16.46 56.92 41.55
CA GLU A 201 -15.88 57.77 42.59
C GLU A 201 -16.14 57.39 44.08
N GLN A 202 -15.32 58.03 44.92
CA GLN A 202 -15.35 58.09 46.39
C GLN A 202 -16.62 58.76 46.96
N ASN A 203 -16.94 58.47 48.22
CA ASN A 203 -17.14 59.50 49.25
C ASN A 203 -17.17 58.89 50.67
N ASP A 204 -16.09 59.13 51.42
CA ASP A 204 -16.02 59.04 52.88
C ASP A 204 -16.69 60.27 53.50
N ASN A 205 -17.45 60.08 54.58
CA ASN A 205 -17.58 61.07 55.67
C ASN A 205 -18.25 60.44 56.89
N THR A 206 -17.50 60.26 57.98
CA THR A 206 -18.07 60.18 59.33
C THR A 206 -17.07 60.76 60.33
N PRO A 207 -17.42 61.83 61.07
CA PRO A 207 -16.56 62.40 62.09
C PRO A 207 -16.79 61.74 63.46
N ILE A 208 -15.71 61.69 64.23
CA ILE A 208 -15.61 61.33 65.65
C ILE A 208 -15.94 62.57 66.50
N ILE A 209 -16.77 62.44 67.55
CA ILE A 209 -16.72 63.34 68.72
C ILE A 209 -16.94 62.54 70.02
N ASP A 210 -16.15 62.95 71.01
CA ASP A 210 -15.86 62.38 72.31
C ASP A 210 -16.65 63.11 73.43
N ASN A 211 -16.84 62.41 74.56
CA ASN A 211 -16.79 62.91 75.95
C ASN A 211 -17.97 63.56 76.75
N LEU A 212 -18.07 63.05 78.00
CA LEU A 212 -18.27 63.69 79.33
C LEU A 212 -19.67 63.80 80.01
N LEU A 213 -19.76 63.10 81.16
CA LEU A 213 -20.59 63.38 82.38
C LEU A 213 -19.98 64.55 83.19
N PRO A 214 -20.69 65.29 84.10
CA PRO A 214 -20.84 64.84 85.51
C PRO A 214 -22.02 65.37 86.39
N ALA A 215 -22.37 64.56 87.41
CA ALA A 215 -22.69 64.81 88.84
C ALA A 215 -23.79 65.78 89.38
N GLY A 216 -24.64 65.25 90.29
CA GLY A 216 -24.83 65.79 91.66
C GLY A 216 -26.22 66.28 92.16
N GLY A 217 -26.91 65.47 92.98
CA GLY A 217 -27.55 65.85 94.29
C GLY A 217 -28.93 66.57 94.42
N GLY A 218 -29.92 65.89 95.04
CA GLY A 218 -30.79 66.41 96.13
C GLY A 218 -32.18 67.08 95.88
N VAL A 219 -33.28 66.28 95.90
CA VAL A 219 -34.69 66.42 96.44
C VAL A 219 -35.27 67.84 96.77
N PRO A 220 -36.58 68.23 96.55
CA PRO A 220 -37.84 67.47 96.43
C PRO A 220 -38.83 67.80 95.27
N VAL A 221 -39.72 66.82 95.03
CA VAL A 221 -40.83 66.70 94.06
C VAL A 221 -41.85 67.85 94.02
N MET A 222 -42.28 68.27 92.81
CA MET A 222 -43.65 68.74 92.49
C MET A 222 -43.93 68.65 90.97
N ASN A 223 -44.93 67.86 90.57
CA ASN A 223 -45.68 67.72 89.28
C ASN A 223 -45.03 67.90 87.89
N GLU A 224 -44.07 68.80 87.69
CA GLU A 224 -43.41 69.04 86.40
C GLU A 224 -42.37 67.95 86.07
N GLU A 225 -41.68 67.43 87.08
CA GLU A 225 -40.73 66.33 86.89
C GLU A 225 -41.43 65.03 86.48
N ARG A 226 -42.65 64.76 86.99
CA ARG A 226 -43.42 63.56 86.63
C ARG A 226 -43.88 63.60 85.18
N SER A 227 -44.28 64.77 84.69
CA SER A 227 -44.61 64.99 83.27
C SER A 227 -43.36 64.83 82.39
N LYS A 228 -42.20 65.34 82.82
CA LYS A 228 -40.93 65.11 82.13
C LYS A 228 -40.55 63.63 82.10
N TYR A 229 -40.70 62.91 83.21
CA TYR A 229 -40.42 61.47 83.25
C TYR A 229 -41.39 60.66 82.38
N GLU A 230 -42.68 61.02 82.30
CA GLU A 230 -43.63 60.37 81.37
C GLU A 230 -43.33 60.67 79.89
N GLU A 231 -42.89 61.90 79.59
CA GLU A 231 -42.47 62.31 78.26
C GLU A 231 -41.13 61.65 77.86
N ASP A 232 -40.19 61.52 78.79
CA ASP A 232 -38.93 60.81 78.62
C ASP A 232 -39.16 59.31 78.43
N VAL A 233 -40.09 58.70 79.18
CA VAL A 233 -40.48 57.29 79.00
C VAL A 233 -41.15 57.08 77.64
N SER A 234 -42.05 57.97 77.21
CA SER A 234 -42.64 57.90 75.86
C SER A 234 -41.61 58.07 74.75
N ASN A 235 -40.64 58.98 74.93
CA ASN A 235 -39.54 59.15 73.99
C ASN A 235 -38.61 57.93 73.95
N LEU A 236 -38.36 57.28 75.09
CA LEU A 236 -37.58 56.05 75.18
C LEU A 236 -38.29 54.87 74.49
N TYR A 237 -39.61 54.72 74.67
CA TYR A 237 -40.38 53.70 73.96
C TYR A 237 -40.37 53.93 72.45
N ARG A 238 -40.50 55.19 72.01
CA ARG A 238 -40.41 55.53 70.59
C ARG A 238 -39.01 55.29 70.00
N GLN A 239 -37.95 55.59 70.74
CA GLN A 239 -36.59 55.25 70.32
C GLN A 239 -36.36 53.74 70.27
N LEU A 240 -37.02 52.97 71.14
CA LEU A 240 -36.92 51.51 71.13
C LEU A 240 -37.62 50.94 69.89
N ASP A 241 -38.81 51.42 69.56
CA ASP A 241 -39.53 51.04 68.32
C ASP A 241 -38.74 51.41 67.07
N ASP A 242 -38.18 52.63 67.00
CA ASP A 242 -37.33 53.06 65.88
C ASP A 242 -36.08 52.17 65.74
N LYS A 243 -35.52 51.71 66.87
CA LYS A 243 -34.36 50.80 66.90
C LYS A 243 -34.73 49.37 66.52
N ASP A 244 -35.90 48.88 66.92
CA ASP A 244 -36.40 47.57 66.51
C ASP A 244 -36.71 47.53 65.01
N ASP A 245 -37.23 48.61 64.43
CA ASP A 245 -37.41 48.76 62.99
C ASP A 245 -36.07 48.78 62.25
N GLU A 246 -35.06 49.47 62.80
CA GLU A 246 -33.71 49.51 62.24
C GLU A 246 -33.04 48.12 62.30
N ILE A 247 -33.20 47.38 63.40
CA ILE A 247 -32.74 45.99 63.54
C ILE A 247 -33.43 45.09 62.52
N ASN A 248 -34.75 45.22 62.34
CA ASN A 248 -35.50 44.44 61.36
C ASN A 248 -35.01 44.70 59.92
N GLN A 249 -34.76 45.96 59.56
CA GLN A 249 -34.21 46.31 58.25
C GLN A 249 -32.80 45.72 58.06
N GLN A 250 -31.94 45.78 59.08
CA GLN A 250 -30.61 45.18 59.02
C GLN A 250 -30.67 43.65 58.93
N SER A 251 -31.57 42.99 59.66
CA SER A 251 -31.78 41.53 59.56
C SER A 251 -32.25 41.11 58.17
N GLN A 252 -33.21 41.83 57.57
CA GLN A 252 -33.66 41.55 56.20
C GLN A 252 -32.55 41.79 55.17
N LEU A 253 -31.73 42.82 55.35
CA LEU A 253 -30.59 43.08 54.46
C LEU A 253 -29.53 41.98 54.59
N ALA A 254 -29.22 41.54 55.82
CA ALA A 254 -28.29 40.45 56.08
C ALA A 254 -28.78 39.13 55.47
N GLU A 255 -30.08 38.85 55.51
CA GLU A 255 -30.68 37.65 54.93
C GLU A 255 -30.61 37.66 53.40
N LYS A 256 -30.88 38.81 52.76
CA LYS A 256 -30.68 38.99 51.31
C LYS A 256 -29.22 38.83 50.89
N LEU A 257 -28.28 39.38 51.66
CA LEU A 257 -26.85 39.23 51.37
C LEU A 257 -26.40 37.77 51.51
N LYS A 258 -26.98 37.04 52.47
CA LYS A 258 -26.71 35.61 52.68
C LYS A 258 -27.23 34.75 51.52
N GLU A 259 -28.42 35.07 51.00
CA GLU A 259 -28.99 34.43 49.82
C GLU A 259 -28.11 34.69 48.58
N GLN A 260 -27.69 35.93 48.36
CA GLN A 260 -26.76 36.28 47.28
C GLN A 260 -25.40 35.57 47.39
N MET A 261 -24.89 35.36 48.61
CA MET A 261 -23.67 34.57 48.83
C MET A 261 -23.86 33.10 48.46
N MET A 262 -24.99 32.47 48.83
CA MET A 262 -25.28 31.09 48.45
C MET A 262 -25.36 30.92 46.93
N ASP A 263 -26.04 31.83 46.24
CA ASP A 263 -26.14 31.80 44.77
C ASP A 263 -24.76 31.92 44.11
N GLN A 264 -23.88 32.79 44.63
CA GLN A 264 -22.52 32.92 44.13
C GLN A 264 -21.66 31.68 44.42
N GLU A 265 -21.80 31.05 45.59
CA GLU A 265 -21.11 29.80 45.92
C GLU A 265 -21.56 28.65 45.02
N GLU A 266 -22.87 28.55 44.72
CA GLU A 266 -23.40 27.53 43.81
C GLU A 266 -22.90 27.75 42.37
N LEU A 267 -22.86 28.99 41.89
CA LEU A 267 -22.31 29.32 40.58
C LEU A 267 -20.82 28.97 40.48
N LEU A 268 -20.03 29.28 41.52
CA LEU A 268 -18.62 28.90 41.59
C LEU A 268 -18.44 27.38 41.61
N ALA A 269 -19.29 26.65 42.34
CA ALA A 269 -19.28 25.19 42.37
C ALA A 269 -19.67 24.57 41.02
N SER A 270 -20.61 25.18 40.29
CA SER A 270 -20.94 24.79 38.90
C SER A 270 -19.75 25.01 37.97
N THR A 271 -19.15 26.20 38.02
CA THR A 271 -18.04 26.59 37.15
C THR A 271 -16.82 25.70 37.36
N ARG A 272 -16.52 25.31 38.62
CA ARG A 272 -15.45 24.35 38.95
C ARG A 272 -15.70 22.98 38.34
N ARG A 273 -16.92 22.45 38.46
CA ARG A 273 -17.30 21.16 37.85
C ARG A 273 -17.18 21.18 36.33
N ASP A 274 -17.55 22.28 35.69
CA ASP A 274 -17.43 22.42 34.24
C ASP A 274 -15.97 22.57 33.81
N PHE A 275 -15.13 23.25 34.60
CA PHE A 275 -13.69 23.32 34.38
C PHE A 275 -13.03 21.93 34.47
N GLU A 276 -13.38 21.13 35.48
CA GLU A 276 -12.90 19.75 35.63
C GLU A 276 -13.27 18.89 34.42
N LYS A 277 -14.53 18.95 33.96
CA LYS A 277 -14.96 18.24 32.74
C LYS A 277 -14.19 18.66 31.50
N ILE A 278 -13.97 19.96 31.31
CA ILE A 278 -13.19 20.49 30.17
C ILE A 278 -11.74 20.00 30.26
N GLN A 279 -11.17 19.94 31.46
CA GLN A 279 -9.81 19.45 31.68
C GLN A 279 -9.69 17.95 31.41
N GLU A 280 -10.68 17.14 31.80
CA GLU A 280 -10.77 15.72 31.44
C GLU A 280 -10.90 15.51 29.92
N GLU A 281 -11.75 16.29 29.24
CA GLU A 281 -11.88 16.23 27.79
C GLU A 281 -10.58 16.64 27.08
N LEU A 282 -9.87 17.65 27.59
CA LEU A 282 -8.57 18.07 27.06
C LEU A 282 -7.52 16.96 27.18
N CYS A 283 -7.45 16.30 28.34
CA CYS A 283 -6.57 15.14 28.56
C CYS A 283 -6.92 13.99 27.61
N ARG A 284 -8.21 13.70 27.43
CA ARG A 284 -8.68 12.65 26.50
C ARG A 284 -8.27 12.97 25.06
N LEU A 285 -8.50 14.20 24.61
CA LEU A 285 -8.14 14.66 23.27
C LEU A 285 -6.62 14.67 23.05
N GLN A 286 -5.81 15.00 24.07
CA GLN A 286 -4.35 14.88 23.99
C GLN A 286 -3.91 13.43 23.82
N MET A 287 -4.51 12.50 24.58
CA MET A 287 -4.20 11.08 24.47
C MET A 287 -4.61 10.51 23.11
N GLU A 288 -5.79 10.86 22.60
CA GLU A 288 -6.22 10.52 21.23
C GLU A 288 -5.27 11.11 20.16
N ASN A 289 -4.76 12.33 20.37
CA ASN A 289 -3.82 12.96 19.44
C ASN A 289 -2.45 12.26 19.44
N ASP A 290 -1.96 11.84 20.59
CA ASP A 290 -0.68 11.15 20.71
C ASP A 290 -0.78 9.73 20.13
N LEU A 291 -1.88 9.01 20.36
CA LEU A 291 -2.17 7.73 19.69
C LEU A 291 -2.22 7.89 18.17
N ALA A 292 -2.90 8.93 17.67
CA ALA A 292 -2.97 9.20 16.23
C ALA A 292 -1.58 9.57 15.64
N LYS A 293 -0.69 10.22 16.39
CA LYS A 293 0.70 10.46 15.95
C LYS A 293 1.48 9.15 15.83
N GLU A 294 1.26 8.24 16.76
CA GLU A 294 1.90 6.93 16.76
C GLU A 294 1.45 6.10 15.55
N GLU A 295 0.15 6.07 15.26
CA GLU A 295 -0.40 5.45 14.05
C GLU A 295 0.18 6.08 12.77
N VAL A 296 0.32 7.40 12.70
CA VAL A 296 0.93 8.08 11.55
C VAL A 296 2.41 7.68 11.40
N LYS A 297 3.14 7.52 12.50
CA LYS A 297 4.53 7.09 12.50
C LYS A 297 4.68 5.66 11.99
N GLU A 298 3.80 4.75 12.39
CA GLU A 298 3.76 3.38 11.89
C GLU A 298 3.47 3.33 10.38
N VAL A 299 2.50 4.13 9.92
CA VAL A 299 2.19 4.22 8.48
C VAL A 299 3.36 4.78 7.68
N LEU A 300 4.06 5.79 8.19
CA LEU A 300 5.26 6.33 7.55
C LEU A 300 6.38 5.29 7.46
N GLN A 301 6.62 4.53 8.52
CA GLN A 301 7.61 3.46 8.52
C GLN A 301 7.25 2.35 7.51
N ALA A 302 5.98 1.94 7.45
CA ALA A 302 5.52 0.98 6.46
C ALA A 302 5.65 1.48 5.02
N LEU A 303 5.47 2.79 4.79
CA LEU A 303 5.68 3.43 3.49
C LEU A 303 7.17 3.47 3.10
N GLU A 304 8.07 3.74 4.06
CA GLU A 304 9.51 3.68 3.83
C GLU A 304 9.97 2.26 3.48
N GLU A 305 9.50 1.25 4.23
CA GLU A 305 9.79 -0.16 3.94
C GLU A 305 9.25 -0.59 2.57
N LEU A 306 8.05 -0.12 2.20
CA LEU A 306 7.49 -0.39 0.87
C LEU A 306 8.31 0.28 -0.25
N ALA A 307 8.82 1.49 -0.02
CA ALA A 307 9.67 2.20 -0.97
C ALA A 307 11.00 1.47 -1.19
N VAL A 308 11.66 1.02 -0.12
CA VAL A 308 12.89 0.23 -0.20
C VAL A 308 12.66 -1.10 -0.92
N ASN A 309 11.56 -1.80 -0.60
CA ASN A 309 11.18 -3.03 -1.30
C ASN A 309 10.89 -2.78 -2.79
N TYR A 310 10.25 -1.66 -3.13
CA TYR A 310 10.01 -1.28 -4.51
C TYR A 310 11.32 -1.06 -5.28
N ASP A 311 12.28 -0.35 -4.69
CA ASP A 311 13.59 -0.10 -5.31
C ASP A 311 14.38 -1.40 -5.53
N GLN A 312 14.39 -2.30 -4.56
CA GLN A 312 15.00 -3.63 -4.70
C GLN A 312 14.33 -4.43 -5.83
N LYS A 313 13.00 -4.45 -5.88
CA LYS A 313 12.27 -5.17 -6.94
C LYS A 313 12.43 -4.52 -8.30
N SER A 314 12.60 -3.20 -8.35
CA SER A 314 12.92 -2.47 -9.57
C SER A 314 14.30 -2.86 -10.09
N GLN A 315 15.32 -2.91 -9.24
CA GLN A 315 16.66 -3.38 -9.60
C GLN A 315 16.65 -4.85 -10.08
N GLU A 316 15.93 -5.74 -9.40
CA GLU A 316 15.81 -7.14 -9.80
C GLU A 316 15.13 -7.29 -11.18
N VAL A 317 14.14 -6.45 -11.49
CA VAL A 317 13.52 -6.41 -12.81
C VAL A 317 14.49 -5.89 -13.86
N GLU A 318 15.26 -4.83 -13.57
CA GLU A 318 16.25 -4.30 -14.53
C GLU A 318 17.35 -5.32 -14.84
N VAL A 319 17.82 -6.07 -13.83
CA VAL A 319 18.75 -7.19 -14.03
C VAL A 319 18.13 -8.31 -14.88
N ARG A 320 16.87 -8.71 -14.60
CA ARG A 320 16.17 -9.72 -15.41
C ARG A 320 15.91 -9.26 -16.84
N GLU A 321 15.68 -7.98 -17.05
CA GLU A 321 15.46 -7.41 -18.38
C GLU A 321 16.76 -7.45 -19.19
N GLN A 322 17.90 -7.15 -18.57
CA GLN A 322 19.22 -7.29 -19.20
C GLN A 322 19.52 -8.75 -19.59
N THR A 323 19.23 -9.72 -18.70
CA THR A 323 19.44 -11.14 -19.03
C THR A 323 18.50 -11.62 -20.13
N ASN A 324 17.24 -11.16 -20.14
CA ASN A 324 16.30 -11.47 -21.23
C ASN A 324 16.73 -10.86 -22.56
N GLN A 325 17.31 -9.67 -22.57
CA GLN A 325 17.87 -9.08 -23.79
C GLN A 325 19.04 -9.91 -24.32
N GLN A 326 19.97 -10.33 -23.45
CA GLN A 326 21.08 -11.21 -23.83
C GLN A 326 20.58 -12.54 -24.42
N LEU A 327 19.62 -13.19 -23.75
CA LEU A 327 18.99 -14.42 -24.26
C LEU A 327 18.25 -14.18 -25.59
N GLY A 328 17.63 -13.01 -25.76
CA GLY A 328 16.99 -12.62 -27.02
C GLY A 328 17.98 -12.47 -28.18
N GLU A 329 19.14 -11.87 -27.92
CA GLU A 329 20.24 -11.75 -28.90
C GLU A 329 20.80 -13.13 -29.26
N GLU A 330 21.04 -14.01 -28.28
CA GLU A 330 21.46 -15.39 -28.53
C GLU A 330 20.43 -16.16 -29.35
N LEU A 331 19.14 -16.01 -29.03
CA LEU A 331 18.05 -16.65 -29.77
C LEU A 331 17.98 -16.15 -31.22
N GLN A 332 18.16 -14.84 -31.44
CA GLN A 332 18.23 -14.28 -32.80
C GLN A 332 19.41 -14.86 -33.58
N GLN A 333 20.60 -14.93 -32.97
CA GLN A 333 21.78 -15.53 -33.62
C GLN A 333 21.52 -17.00 -33.99
N LYS A 334 20.93 -17.79 -33.08
CA LYS A 334 20.56 -19.19 -33.35
C LYS A 334 19.50 -19.32 -34.44
N THR A 335 18.54 -18.39 -34.49
CA THR A 335 17.51 -18.35 -35.54
C THR A 335 18.10 -18.07 -36.91
N VAL A 336 19.04 -17.13 -37.02
CA VAL A 336 19.76 -16.87 -38.28
C VAL A 336 20.54 -18.09 -38.74
N LEU A 337 21.27 -18.74 -37.82
CA LEU A 337 21.97 -20.00 -38.11
C LEU A 337 21.01 -21.10 -38.59
N LEU A 338 19.86 -21.26 -37.94
CA LEU A 338 18.85 -22.24 -38.34
C LEU A 338 18.34 -21.96 -39.76
N LEU A 339 18.04 -20.70 -40.10
CA LEU A 339 17.61 -20.31 -41.44
C LEU A 339 18.67 -20.58 -42.51
N MET A 340 19.95 -20.38 -42.18
CA MET A 340 21.06 -20.74 -43.08
C MET A 340 21.09 -22.24 -43.34
N VAL A 341 21.04 -23.06 -42.29
CA VAL A 341 21.03 -24.53 -42.40
C VAL A 341 19.78 -25.01 -43.15
N GLN A 342 18.63 -24.39 -42.93
CA GLN A 342 17.38 -24.73 -43.62
C GLN A 342 17.44 -24.38 -45.12
N ARG A 343 18.11 -23.29 -45.48
CA ARG A 343 18.39 -22.92 -46.88
C ARG A 343 19.31 -23.93 -47.55
N GLU A 344 20.39 -24.33 -46.87
CA GLU A 344 21.30 -25.38 -47.37
C GLU A 344 20.56 -26.71 -47.56
N LEU A 345 19.70 -27.09 -46.61
CA LEU A 345 18.87 -28.28 -46.71
C LEU A 345 17.93 -28.22 -47.92
N SER A 346 17.26 -27.09 -48.15
CA SER A 346 16.37 -26.89 -49.30
C SER A 346 17.14 -27.02 -50.62
N GLN A 347 18.33 -26.43 -50.72
CA GLN A 347 19.18 -26.56 -51.90
C GLN A 347 19.58 -28.02 -52.16
N LEU A 348 19.93 -28.77 -51.11
CA LEU A 348 20.22 -30.20 -51.22
C LEU A 348 18.99 -31.01 -51.63
N GLN A 349 17.80 -30.67 -51.13
CA GLN A 349 16.54 -31.32 -51.52
C GLN A 349 16.18 -31.06 -52.99
N GLU A 350 16.33 -29.83 -53.47
CA GLU A 350 16.14 -29.48 -54.88
C GLU A 350 17.09 -30.27 -55.77
N LEU A 351 18.38 -30.32 -55.40
CA LEU A 351 19.39 -31.08 -56.13
C LEU A 351 19.09 -32.59 -56.14
N ASN A 352 18.61 -33.14 -55.02
CA ASN A 352 18.14 -34.52 -54.94
C ASN A 352 16.91 -34.78 -55.82
N SER A 353 15.96 -33.84 -55.85
CA SER A 353 14.76 -33.94 -56.69
C SER A 353 15.09 -33.91 -58.18
N LEU A 354 16.05 -33.08 -58.59
CA LEU A 354 16.55 -33.00 -59.96
C LEU A 354 17.23 -34.31 -60.36
N GLN A 355 18.04 -34.88 -59.46
CA GLN A 355 18.65 -36.19 -59.66
C GLN A 355 17.59 -37.29 -59.82
N ARG A 356 16.52 -37.30 -59.01
CA ARG A 356 15.41 -38.26 -59.16
C ARG A 356 14.66 -38.09 -60.48
N LYS A 357 14.38 -36.86 -60.91
CA LYS A 357 13.73 -36.60 -62.21
C LYS A 357 14.58 -37.13 -63.36
N ARG A 358 15.88 -36.82 -63.38
CA ARG A 358 16.83 -37.37 -64.37
C ARG A 358 16.86 -38.90 -64.34
N ALA A 359 16.90 -39.50 -63.16
CA ALA A 359 16.88 -40.96 -63.02
C ALA A 359 15.56 -41.57 -63.53
N ALA A 360 14.42 -40.92 -63.28
CA ALA A 360 13.12 -41.35 -63.77
C ALA A 360 12.96 -41.17 -65.29
N GLU A 361 13.50 -40.09 -65.87
CA GLU A 361 13.57 -39.89 -67.33
C GLU A 361 14.39 -40.99 -67.99
N VAL A 362 15.57 -41.31 -67.44
CA VAL A 362 16.41 -42.42 -67.90
C VAL A 362 15.67 -43.75 -67.76
N LEU A 363 14.96 -43.98 -66.64
CA LEU A 363 14.18 -45.21 -66.44
C LEU A 363 13.00 -45.32 -67.43
N ASN A 364 12.30 -44.21 -67.71
CA ASN A 364 11.21 -44.16 -68.68
C ASN A 364 11.70 -44.37 -70.11
N LEU A 365 12.86 -43.82 -70.48
CA LEU A 365 13.53 -44.12 -71.75
C LEU A 365 13.84 -45.61 -71.85
N LEU A 366 14.44 -46.20 -70.81
CA LEU A 366 14.73 -47.63 -70.78
C LEU A 366 13.46 -48.50 -70.83
N LEU A 367 12.38 -48.11 -70.16
CA LEU A 367 11.10 -48.80 -70.22
C LEU A 367 10.45 -48.68 -71.60
N ARG A 368 10.58 -47.52 -72.26
CA ARG A 368 10.09 -47.34 -73.64
C ARG A 368 10.88 -48.20 -74.61
N ASP A 369 12.21 -48.21 -74.50
CA ASP A 369 13.08 -49.07 -75.30
C ASP A 369 12.74 -50.55 -75.07
N LEU A 370 12.45 -50.96 -73.83
CA LEU A 370 11.97 -52.31 -73.49
C LEU A 370 10.60 -52.61 -74.09
N ASN A 371 9.68 -51.65 -74.13
CA ASN A 371 8.36 -51.81 -74.70
C ASN A 371 8.39 -51.87 -76.24
N ASP A 372 9.28 -51.09 -76.86
CA ASP A 372 9.57 -51.12 -78.30
C ASP A 372 10.19 -52.48 -78.67
N ILE A 373 11.08 -53.03 -77.84
CA ILE A 373 11.60 -54.41 -77.98
C ILE A 373 10.49 -55.45 -77.77
N GLY A 374 9.63 -55.27 -76.76
CA GLY A 374 8.48 -56.13 -76.51
C GLY A 374 7.46 -56.13 -77.65
N ALA A 375 7.30 -55.00 -78.35
CA ALA A 375 6.48 -54.89 -79.55
C ALA A 375 7.13 -55.59 -80.76
N ILE A 376 8.45 -55.54 -80.90
CA ILE A 376 9.18 -56.27 -81.94
C ILE A 376 9.09 -57.79 -81.70
N ILE A 377 9.14 -58.24 -80.44
CA ILE A 377 8.98 -59.65 -80.06
C ILE A 377 7.50 -60.09 -80.13
N GLY A 378 6.56 -59.21 -79.80
CA GLY A 378 5.12 -59.49 -79.72
C GLY A 378 4.33 -59.33 -81.02
N ALA A 379 4.88 -58.65 -82.04
CA ALA A 379 4.24 -58.51 -83.36
C ALA A 379 4.51 -59.70 -84.31
N GLY A 380 5.28 -60.70 -83.88
CA GLY A 380 5.42 -61.97 -84.59
C GLY A 380 4.32 -62.96 -84.20
N ASP A 381 3.14 -62.83 -84.79
CA ASP A 381 2.08 -63.86 -84.74
C ASP A 381 2.64 -65.19 -85.30
N ILE A 382 2.99 -66.15 -84.44
CA ILE A 382 3.19 -67.55 -84.84
C ILE A 382 2.02 -68.37 -84.33
N LYS A 383 1.00 -68.40 -85.18
CA LYS A 383 0.06 -69.52 -85.28
C LYS A 383 0.82 -70.78 -85.71
N THR A 384 0.50 -71.87 -85.00
CA THR A 384 0.41 -73.26 -85.47
C THR A 384 1.67 -73.95 -86.00
N GLY A 385 2.11 -74.96 -85.25
CA GLY A 385 1.91 -76.35 -85.67
C GLY A 385 2.48 -76.81 -87.01
N SER A 386 3.44 -77.73 -86.90
CA SER A 386 3.79 -78.84 -87.81
C SER A 386 4.45 -78.56 -89.17
N THR A 387 5.64 -79.16 -89.26
CA THR A 387 6.27 -79.88 -90.38
C THR A 387 7.04 -79.15 -91.49
N SER A 388 8.22 -79.75 -91.73
CA SER A 388 9.16 -79.71 -92.85
C SER A 388 10.04 -78.48 -93.08
N GLU A 389 11.32 -78.70 -92.79
CA GLU A 389 12.50 -78.35 -93.59
C GLU A 389 12.61 -76.94 -94.14
N THR A 390 13.40 -76.09 -93.45
CA THR A 390 14.28 -75.15 -94.16
C THR A 390 15.51 -74.84 -93.31
N LYS A 391 16.68 -74.92 -93.96
CA LYS A 391 17.97 -74.45 -93.44
C LYS A 391 17.88 -72.96 -93.12
N GLY A 392 18.49 -72.59 -91.98
CA GLY A 392 18.90 -71.22 -91.68
C GLY A 392 17.94 -70.43 -90.79
N ASN A 393 17.91 -70.72 -89.48
CA ASN A 393 17.37 -69.78 -88.49
C ASN A 393 17.93 -69.99 -87.06
N GLY A 394 19.15 -70.56 -86.95
CA GLY A 394 19.81 -70.75 -85.65
C GLY A 394 20.36 -69.46 -85.03
N SER A 395 20.72 -68.44 -85.85
CA SER A 395 21.39 -67.25 -85.33
C SER A 395 20.46 -66.25 -84.64
N ALA A 396 19.19 -66.14 -85.07
CA ALA A 396 18.23 -65.19 -84.48
C ALA A 396 17.84 -65.60 -83.04
N VAL A 397 17.64 -66.89 -82.80
CA VAL A 397 17.34 -67.41 -81.45
C VAL A 397 18.58 -67.31 -80.54
N GLU A 398 19.79 -67.52 -81.07
CA GLU A 398 21.03 -67.28 -80.31
C GLU A 398 21.25 -65.80 -79.95
N GLU A 399 20.86 -64.87 -80.83
CA GLU A 399 20.91 -63.42 -80.54
C GLU A 399 19.94 -63.04 -79.43
N GLU A 400 18.70 -63.55 -79.43
CA GLU A 400 17.73 -63.31 -78.36
C GLU A 400 18.19 -63.87 -77.00
N PHE A 401 18.77 -65.07 -76.97
CA PHE A 401 19.38 -65.63 -75.76
C PHE A 401 20.61 -64.84 -75.29
N THR A 402 21.31 -64.17 -76.20
CA THR A 402 22.46 -63.31 -75.87
C THR A 402 21.99 -61.99 -75.27
N VAL A 403 20.90 -61.41 -75.80
CA VAL A 403 20.23 -60.24 -75.23
C VAL A 403 19.68 -60.55 -73.84
N ALA A 404 18.99 -61.69 -73.65
CA ALA A 404 18.51 -62.12 -72.34
C ALA A 404 19.64 -62.30 -71.32
N ARG A 405 20.80 -62.86 -71.73
CA ARG A 405 21.99 -62.96 -70.88
C ARG A 405 22.57 -61.59 -70.50
N LEU A 406 22.58 -60.64 -71.42
CA LEU A 406 23.00 -59.26 -71.14
C LEU A 406 22.07 -58.57 -70.13
N TYR A 407 20.76 -58.79 -70.23
CA TYR A 407 19.78 -58.27 -69.26
C TYR A 407 19.92 -58.88 -67.87
N ILE A 408 20.12 -60.20 -67.77
CA ILE A 408 20.40 -60.86 -66.48
C ILE A 408 21.71 -60.33 -65.87
N SER A 409 22.72 -60.07 -66.70
CA SER A 409 23.97 -59.46 -66.26
C SER A 409 23.77 -58.03 -65.74
N LYS A 410 22.91 -57.24 -66.40
CA LYS A 410 22.54 -55.88 -65.98
C LYS A 410 21.77 -55.88 -64.66
N MET A 411 20.75 -56.74 -64.51
CA MET A 411 20.02 -56.89 -63.24
C MET A 411 20.95 -57.32 -62.09
N LYS A 412 21.87 -58.26 -62.35
CA LYS A 412 22.89 -58.66 -61.37
C LYS A 412 23.77 -57.47 -60.94
N SER A 413 24.10 -56.57 -61.85
CA SER A 413 24.88 -55.36 -61.55
C SER A 413 24.09 -54.34 -60.70
N GLU A 414 22.78 -54.18 -60.96
CA GLU A 414 21.91 -53.27 -60.21
C GLU A 414 21.62 -53.78 -58.79
N VAL A 415 21.37 -55.08 -58.64
CA VAL A 415 21.25 -55.72 -57.31
C VAL A 415 22.55 -55.55 -56.52
N LYS A 416 23.71 -55.70 -57.17
CA LYS A 416 25.01 -55.45 -56.54
C LYS A 416 25.19 -53.99 -56.10
N SER A 417 24.68 -53.03 -56.88
CA SER A 417 24.66 -51.61 -56.53
C SER A 417 23.78 -51.31 -55.32
N LEU A 418 22.58 -51.89 -55.25
CA LEU A 418 21.68 -51.76 -54.10
C LEU A 418 22.27 -52.35 -52.82
N VAL A 419 22.89 -53.53 -52.90
CA VAL A 419 23.59 -54.15 -51.76
C VAL A 419 24.74 -53.25 -51.28
N ASN A 420 25.49 -52.63 -52.20
CA ASN A 420 26.55 -51.68 -51.82
C ASN A 420 25.98 -50.42 -51.12
N ARG A 421 24.84 -49.91 -51.58
CA ARG A 421 24.18 -48.75 -50.95
C ARG A 421 23.66 -49.07 -49.55
N SER A 422 23.12 -50.28 -49.33
CA SER A 422 22.72 -50.74 -48.00
C SER A 422 23.91 -50.81 -47.04
N LYS A 423 25.03 -51.38 -47.50
CA LYS A 423 26.28 -51.42 -46.72
C LYS A 423 26.83 -50.02 -46.39
N GLN A 424 26.70 -49.06 -47.32
CA GLN A 424 27.09 -47.68 -47.08
C GLN A 424 26.25 -47.06 -45.95
N LEU A 425 24.93 -47.29 -45.95
CA LEU A 425 24.03 -46.77 -44.91
C LEU A 425 24.33 -47.38 -43.54
N GLU A 426 24.55 -48.69 -43.47
CA GLU A 426 24.97 -49.37 -42.24
C GLU A 426 26.30 -48.82 -41.71
N SER A 427 27.26 -48.52 -42.59
CA SER A 427 28.52 -47.87 -42.20
C SER A 427 28.29 -46.47 -41.61
N THR A 428 27.44 -45.65 -42.24
CA THR A 428 27.15 -44.30 -41.73
C THR A 428 26.41 -44.33 -40.39
N GLN A 429 25.54 -45.31 -40.18
CA GLN A 429 24.86 -45.51 -38.90
C GLN A 429 25.84 -45.94 -37.81
N ALA A 430 26.78 -46.82 -38.12
CA ALA A 430 27.84 -47.23 -37.20
C ALA A 430 28.74 -46.05 -36.80
N ASP A 431 29.08 -45.17 -37.74
CA ASP A 431 29.89 -43.97 -37.45
C ASP A 431 29.14 -42.93 -36.61
N ALA A 432 27.83 -42.77 -36.81
CA ALA A 432 26.99 -41.93 -35.96
C ALA A 432 26.95 -42.47 -34.51
N HIS A 433 26.80 -43.78 -34.34
CA HIS A 433 26.86 -44.39 -33.00
C HIS A 433 28.22 -44.25 -32.32
N ARG A 434 29.32 -44.36 -33.06
CA ARG A 434 30.66 -44.11 -32.53
C ARG A 434 30.83 -42.67 -32.03
N LYS A 435 30.28 -41.68 -32.75
CA LYS A 435 30.31 -40.27 -32.32
C LYS A 435 29.50 -40.03 -31.05
N ILE A 436 28.32 -40.65 -30.93
CA ILE A 436 27.51 -40.55 -29.70
C ILE A 436 28.29 -41.12 -28.51
N GLN A 437 28.90 -42.30 -28.65
CA GLN A 437 29.72 -42.88 -27.58
C GLN A 437 30.97 -42.05 -27.25
N ALA A 438 31.58 -41.38 -28.23
CA ALA A 438 32.71 -40.48 -27.97
C ALA A 438 32.26 -39.27 -27.12
N ASN A 439 31.14 -38.64 -27.48
CA ASN A 439 30.57 -37.52 -26.74
C ASN A 439 30.16 -37.91 -25.31
N GLU A 440 29.63 -39.11 -25.11
CA GLU A 440 29.30 -39.64 -23.77
C GLU A 440 30.57 -39.81 -22.90
N ARG A 441 31.69 -40.25 -23.50
CA ARG A 441 32.97 -40.35 -22.78
C ARG A 441 33.56 -38.98 -22.45
N GLU A 442 33.45 -38.02 -23.36
CA GLU A 442 33.89 -36.63 -23.11
C GLU A 442 33.08 -35.99 -21.98
N LEU A 443 31.74 -36.19 -21.98
CA LEU A 443 30.87 -35.70 -20.90
C LEU A 443 31.25 -36.32 -19.54
N ALA A 444 31.53 -37.62 -19.51
CA ALA A 444 32.00 -38.29 -18.29
C ALA A 444 33.36 -37.74 -17.81
N SER A 445 34.28 -37.43 -18.74
CA SER A 445 35.56 -36.81 -18.40
C SER A 445 35.41 -35.40 -17.83
N CYS A 446 34.51 -34.58 -18.39
CA CYS A 446 34.20 -33.26 -17.86
C CYS A 446 33.59 -33.34 -16.45
N GLN A 447 32.67 -34.27 -16.21
CA GLN A 447 32.09 -34.49 -14.88
C GLN A 447 33.17 -34.89 -13.85
N LEU A 448 34.10 -35.76 -14.22
CA LEU A 448 35.22 -36.12 -13.36
C LEU A 448 36.13 -34.92 -13.05
N LEU A 449 36.42 -34.09 -14.05
CA LEU A 449 37.25 -32.88 -13.87
C LEU A 449 36.59 -31.88 -12.91
N VAL A 450 35.28 -31.68 -13.03
CA VAL A 450 34.50 -30.85 -12.09
C VAL A 450 34.60 -31.41 -10.67
N SER A 451 34.44 -32.72 -10.48
CA SER A 451 34.59 -33.35 -9.17
C SER A 451 36.01 -33.19 -8.60
N GLN A 452 37.05 -33.25 -9.43
CA GLN A 452 38.44 -33.04 -9.01
C GLN A 452 38.68 -31.59 -8.56
N HIS A 453 38.17 -30.61 -9.31
CA HIS A 453 38.27 -29.20 -8.93
C HIS A 453 37.55 -28.92 -7.61
N GLN A 454 36.36 -29.51 -7.42
CA GLN A 454 35.60 -29.36 -6.19
C GLN A 454 36.37 -29.93 -4.97
N ALA A 455 37.02 -31.09 -5.12
CA ALA A 455 37.88 -31.65 -4.08
C ALA A 455 39.12 -30.77 -3.80
N LYS A 456 39.72 -30.19 -4.84
CA LYS A 456 40.89 -29.31 -4.69
C LYS A 456 40.56 -27.99 -3.99
N ILE A 457 39.40 -27.40 -4.29
CA ILE A 457 38.90 -26.21 -3.59
C ILE A 457 38.73 -26.52 -2.09
N LYS A 458 38.15 -27.68 -1.76
CA LYS A 458 37.99 -28.10 -0.36
C LYS A 458 39.34 -28.24 0.35
N SER A 459 40.30 -28.92 -0.26
CA SER A 459 41.65 -29.07 0.32
C SER A 459 42.40 -27.74 0.50
N LEU A 460 42.27 -26.80 -0.45
CA LEU A 460 42.88 -25.48 -0.32
C LEU A 460 42.23 -24.65 0.78
N THR A 461 40.91 -24.80 0.95
CA THR A 461 40.16 -24.14 2.03
C THR A 461 40.64 -24.65 3.39
N ASP A 462 40.80 -25.97 3.55
CA ASP A 462 41.30 -26.57 4.79
C ASP A 462 42.76 -26.15 5.07
N TYR A 463 43.60 -26.05 4.03
CA TYR A 463 44.98 -25.57 4.18
C TYR A 463 45.04 -24.10 4.62
N MET A 464 44.21 -23.24 4.04
CA MET A 464 44.11 -21.83 4.40
C MET A 464 43.71 -21.66 5.87
N GLN A 465 42.69 -22.40 6.33
CA GLN A 465 42.29 -22.39 7.75
C GLN A 465 43.43 -22.80 8.70
N ASN A 466 44.22 -23.79 8.30
CA ASN A 466 45.36 -24.26 9.09
C ASN A 466 46.51 -23.23 9.13
N MET A 467 46.72 -22.51 8.02
CA MET A 467 47.68 -21.39 7.98
C MET A 467 47.21 -20.21 8.83
N GLU A 468 45.91 -19.90 8.84
CA GLU A 468 45.30 -18.88 9.70
C GLU A 468 45.52 -19.21 11.19
N GLN A 469 45.34 -20.48 11.58
CA GLN A 469 45.61 -20.93 12.94
C GLN A 469 47.09 -20.77 13.32
N LYS A 470 48.02 -21.11 12.43
CA LYS A 470 49.46 -20.91 12.67
C LYS A 470 49.84 -19.44 12.75
N LYS A 471 49.24 -18.59 11.92
CA LYS A 471 49.44 -17.13 11.97
C LYS A 471 49.06 -16.60 13.34
N ARG A 472 47.89 -16.99 13.86
CA ARG A 472 47.42 -16.60 15.19
C ARG A 472 48.36 -17.03 16.32
N GLN A 473 48.91 -18.24 16.25
CA GLN A 473 49.91 -18.72 17.21
C GLN A 473 51.22 -17.93 17.16
N LEU A 474 51.65 -17.51 15.97
CA LEU A 474 52.85 -16.69 15.81
C LEU A 474 52.64 -15.27 16.32
N GLU A 475 51.48 -14.68 16.08
CA GLU A 475 51.09 -13.37 16.62
C GLU A 475 51.11 -13.38 18.16
N GLU A 476 50.51 -14.40 18.78
CA GLU A 476 50.56 -14.59 20.24
C GLU A 476 52.01 -14.71 20.77
N SER A 477 52.89 -15.39 20.04
CA SER A 477 54.31 -15.49 20.41
C SER A 477 55.08 -14.17 20.22
N GLN A 478 54.72 -13.38 19.21
CA GLN A 478 55.34 -12.08 18.93
C GLN A 478 54.98 -11.07 20.01
N ASP A 479 53.72 -11.07 20.46
CA ASP A 479 53.26 -10.20 21.55
C ASP A 479 54.00 -10.53 22.85
N ALA A 480 54.18 -11.81 23.17
CA ALA A 480 54.93 -12.25 24.35
C ALA A 480 56.42 -11.81 24.30
N LEU A 481 57.07 -11.95 23.15
CA LEU A 481 58.46 -11.48 22.95
C LEU A 481 58.57 -9.95 23.00
N SER A 482 57.58 -9.23 22.50
CA SER A 482 57.54 -7.77 22.54
C SER A 482 57.39 -7.25 23.98
N GLU A 483 56.62 -7.94 24.82
CA GLU A 483 56.51 -7.62 26.25
C GLU A 483 57.86 -7.85 26.98
N GLU A 484 58.57 -8.92 26.63
CA GLU A 484 59.89 -9.23 27.18
C GLU A 484 60.98 -8.22 26.75
N LEU A 485 60.97 -7.80 25.47
CA LEU A 485 61.83 -6.73 24.95
C LEU A 485 61.59 -5.40 25.66
N THR A 486 60.33 -5.05 25.91
CA THR A 486 59.97 -3.82 26.62
C THR A 486 60.46 -3.86 28.07
N ARG A 487 60.44 -5.04 28.72
CA ARG A 487 61.03 -5.24 30.04
C ARG A 487 62.55 -5.09 30.04
N LEU A 488 63.25 -5.65 29.05
CA LEU A 488 64.71 -5.57 28.94
C LEU A 488 65.18 -4.14 28.62
N GLN A 489 64.50 -3.41 27.73
CA GLN A 489 64.78 -2.00 27.47
C GLN A 489 64.55 -1.11 28.70
N ALA A 490 63.59 -1.46 29.56
CA ALA A 490 63.39 -0.80 30.85
C ALA A 490 64.48 -1.16 31.89
N GLN A 491 65.26 -2.22 31.68
CA GLN A 491 66.47 -2.54 32.46
C GLN A 491 67.71 -1.86 31.89
N GLU A 492 67.84 -1.80 30.56
CA GLU A 492 68.97 -1.16 29.85
C GLU A 492 69.02 0.36 30.09
N LYS A 493 67.86 1.04 30.04
CA LYS A 493 67.76 2.47 30.39
C LYS A 493 68.09 2.79 31.86
N ARG A 494 68.15 1.79 32.75
CA ARG A 494 68.66 1.97 34.12
C ARG A 494 70.18 1.84 34.20
N HIS A 495 70.83 1.29 33.18
CA HIS A 495 72.27 1.02 33.14
C HIS A 495 73.08 2.01 32.28
N GLU A 496 72.48 2.67 31.29
CA GLU A 496 73.15 3.66 30.41
C GLU A 496 73.39 5.06 31.02
N VAL A 497 73.18 5.25 32.33
CA VAL A 497 73.52 6.52 33.03
C VAL A 497 74.97 6.54 33.53
N SER A 498 75.81 5.58 33.13
CA SER A 498 77.22 5.54 33.53
C SER A 498 78.13 5.41 32.31
N GLU A 499 78.92 6.47 32.11
CA GLU A 499 80.20 6.53 31.39
C GLU A 499 80.18 6.96 29.92
N GLU A 500 80.44 8.26 29.71
CA GLU A 500 81.13 8.82 28.54
C GLU A 500 82.65 8.77 28.76
N GLU A 501 83.45 8.53 27.71
CA GLU A 501 84.42 9.49 27.16
C GLU A 501 85.55 8.84 26.32
N ASP A 502 85.73 9.44 25.14
CA ASP A 502 86.99 9.83 24.48
C ASP A 502 87.94 8.87 23.76
N THR A 503 88.73 9.53 22.88
CA THR A 503 89.00 9.17 21.49
C THR A 503 90.50 9.25 21.11
N ASN A 504 90.82 8.65 19.94
CA ASN A 504 91.85 9.02 18.95
C ASN A 504 93.24 8.35 18.93
N ARG A 505 93.45 7.50 17.91
CA ARG A 505 94.74 7.10 17.29
C ARG A 505 94.61 7.16 15.75
N LEU A 506 94.29 8.34 15.23
CA LEU A 506 93.65 8.58 13.92
C LEU A 506 94.47 8.36 12.64
N ASP A 507 95.80 8.32 12.67
CA ASP A 507 96.55 8.71 11.46
C ASP A 507 97.07 7.54 10.59
N ARG A 508 97.20 6.34 11.17
CA ARG A 508 97.41 5.10 10.37
C ARG A 508 96.08 4.47 9.94
N ASP A 509 95.02 4.78 10.69
CA ASP A 509 93.66 4.48 10.29
C ASP A 509 93.36 5.23 8.99
N GLU A 510 93.60 6.53 8.88
CA GLU A 510 93.18 7.38 7.73
C GLU A 510 93.38 6.78 6.32
N LYS A 511 94.51 6.12 6.04
CA LYS A 511 94.76 5.54 4.70
C LYS A 511 94.14 4.18 4.47
N LEU A 512 94.14 3.31 5.48
CA LEU A 512 93.43 2.04 5.42
C LEU A 512 91.92 2.30 5.43
N GLN A 513 91.51 3.26 6.26
CA GLN A 513 90.20 3.88 6.36
C GLN A 513 89.74 4.38 5.00
N LYS A 514 90.54 5.10 4.20
CA LYS A 514 90.06 5.59 2.90
C LYS A 514 89.70 4.49 1.90
N THR A 515 90.52 3.44 1.79
CA THR A 515 90.21 2.30 0.91
C THR A 515 89.10 1.40 1.45
N LEU A 516 89.06 1.26 2.78
CA LEU A 516 87.97 0.58 3.46
C LEU A 516 86.67 1.38 3.31
N GLU A 517 86.73 2.71 3.35
CA GLU A 517 85.63 3.65 3.16
C GLU A 517 85.05 3.52 1.76
N GLU A 518 85.86 3.45 0.70
CA GLU A 518 85.34 3.27 -0.66
C GLU A 518 84.63 1.91 -0.85
N GLN A 519 85.17 0.82 -0.28
CA GLN A 519 84.52 -0.49 -0.31
C GLN A 519 83.27 -0.56 0.58
N LEU A 520 83.33 0.07 1.76
CA LEU A 520 82.20 0.21 2.66
C LEU A 520 81.11 1.07 2.05
N GLU A 521 81.45 2.11 1.28
CA GLU A 521 80.48 2.99 0.64
C GLU A 521 79.76 2.28 -0.51
N SER A 522 80.49 1.53 -1.34
CA SER A 522 79.88 0.67 -2.37
C SER A 522 78.95 -0.39 -1.75
N HIS A 523 79.39 -1.03 -0.66
CA HIS A 523 78.57 -1.99 0.08
C HIS A 523 77.37 -1.31 0.75
N ARG A 524 77.54 -0.12 1.34
CA ARG A 524 76.46 0.70 1.92
C ARG A 524 75.43 1.08 0.87
N GLU A 525 75.84 1.51 -0.32
CA GLU A 525 74.91 1.81 -1.41
C GLU A 525 74.12 0.58 -1.87
N ALA A 526 74.78 -0.58 -1.96
CA ALA A 526 74.11 -1.84 -2.31
C ALA A 526 73.10 -2.27 -1.24
N HIS A 527 73.49 -2.19 0.04
CA HIS A 527 72.61 -2.46 1.17
C HIS A 527 71.48 -1.44 1.26
N GLN A 528 71.73 -0.16 1.02
CA GLN A 528 70.71 0.88 1.03
C GLN A 528 69.69 0.68 -0.09
N LYS A 529 70.12 0.24 -1.28
CA LYS A 529 69.22 -0.15 -2.37
C LYS A 529 68.40 -1.40 -2.03
N GLN A 530 69.02 -2.41 -1.39
CA GLN A 530 68.31 -3.62 -0.97
C GLN A 530 67.31 -3.33 0.16
N LEU A 531 67.68 -2.50 1.13
CA LEU A 531 66.80 -2.02 2.19
C LEU A 531 65.67 -1.15 1.64
N GLY A 532 65.93 -0.34 0.61
CA GLY A 532 64.88 0.40 -0.12
C GLY A 532 63.84 -0.54 -0.72
N ARG A 533 64.27 -1.56 -1.48
CA ARG A 533 63.35 -2.56 -2.05
C ARG A 533 62.57 -3.33 -0.99
N LEU A 534 63.23 -3.71 0.10
CA LEU A 534 62.55 -4.42 1.20
C LEU A 534 61.55 -3.52 1.92
N ARG A 535 61.82 -2.20 2.05
CA ARG A 535 60.85 -1.24 2.59
C ARG A 535 59.65 -1.08 1.67
N ASP A 536 59.88 -0.94 0.37
CA ASP A 536 58.81 -0.86 -0.63
C ASP A 536 57.94 -2.14 -0.62
N ASP A 537 58.55 -3.33 -0.56
CA ASP A 537 57.84 -4.61 -0.46
C ASP A 537 57.06 -4.75 0.87
N ILE A 538 57.59 -4.22 1.97
CA ILE A 538 56.90 -4.19 3.27
C ILE A 538 55.70 -3.25 3.19
N GLU A 539 55.85 -2.07 2.60
CA GLU A 539 54.74 -1.12 2.41
C GLU A 539 53.64 -1.68 1.50
N ASP A 540 54.01 -2.37 0.42
CA ASP A 540 53.03 -3.05 -0.46
C ASP A 540 52.30 -4.17 0.27
N LYS A 541 52.99 -4.96 1.08
CA LYS A 541 52.35 -5.99 1.91
C LYS A 541 51.48 -5.40 3.01
N GLN A 542 51.87 -4.27 3.60
CA GLN A 542 51.06 -3.57 4.59
C GLN A 542 49.78 -3.04 3.95
N ARG A 543 49.86 -2.44 2.75
CA ARG A 543 48.68 -2.02 1.97
C ARG A 543 47.73 -3.18 1.69
N MET A 544 48.26 -4.33 1.26
CA MET A 544 47.42 -5.53 1.03
C MET A 544 46.81 -6.07 2.33
N LEU A 545 47.51 -6.00 3.46
CA LEU A 545 46.95 -6.38 4.76
C LEU A 545 45.82 -5.46 5.18
N ASP A 546 45.96 -4.15 4.98
CA ASP A 546 44.93 -3.17 5.28
C ASP A 546 43.69 -3.41 4.39
N GLU A 547 43.87 -3.62 3.08
CA GLU A 547 42.78 -3.96 2.15
C GLU A 547 42.05 -5.26 2.52
N LEU A 548 42.79 -6.29 2.93
CA LEU A 548 42.20 -7.56 3.38
C LEU A 548 41.47 -7.40 4.72
N THR A 549 41.96 -6.53 5.60
CA THR A 549 41.33 -6.24 6.89
C THR A 549 40.00 -5.51 6.69
N ASP A 550 39.99 -4.49 5.82
CA ASP A 550 38.77 -3.77 5.45
C ASP A 550 37.74 -4.69 4.78
N LEU A 551 38.19 -5.58 3.88
CA LEU A 551 37.33 -6.56 3.23
C LEU A 551 36.73 -7.54 4.25
N ASN A 552 37.54 -8.04 5.19
CA ASN A 552 37.08 -8.98 6.22
C ASN A 552 36.10 -8.30 7.18
N GLN A 553 36.32 -7.04 7.54
CA GLN A 553 35.38 -6.26 8.34
C GLN A 553 34.06 -6.04 7.58
N GLY A 554 34.12 -5.77 6.27
CA GLY A 554 32.93 -5.69 5.43
C GLY A 554 32.13 -7.00 5.40
N LEU A 555 32.81 -8.14 5.25
CA LEU A 555 32.18 -9.46 5.25
C LEU A 555 31.55 -9.81 6.61
N LEU A 556 32.17 -9.43 7.73
CA LEU A 556 31.59 -9.63 9.06
C LEU A 556 30.31 -8.82 9.25
N LEU A 557 30.28 -7.55 8.83
CA LEU A 557 29.08 -6.72 8.90
C LEU A 557 27.96 -7.27 8.00
N GLU A 558 28.30 -7.80 6.83
CA GLU A 558 27.33 -8.46 5.95
C GLU A 558 26.78 -9.74 6.57
N GLN A 559 27.64 -10.54 7.23
CA GLN A 559 27.24 -11.73 7.96
C GLN A 559 26.30 -11.40 9.13
N GLU A 560 26.60 -10.39 9.94
CA GLU A 560 25.74 -9.94 11.03
C GLU A 560 24.37 -9.47 10.53
N ARG A 561 24.37 -8.73 9.41
CA ARG A 561 23.13 -8.29 8.76
C ARG A 561 22.30 -9.49 8.27
N LEU A 562 22.92 -10.46 7.60
CA LEU A 562 22.26 -11.68 7.14
C LEU A 562 21.66 -12.49 8.29
N VAL A 563 22.36 -12.57 9.43
CA VAL A 563 21.84 -13.23 10.64
C VAL A 563 20.63 -12.47 11.20
N SER A 564 20.69 -11.14 11.28
CA SER A 564 19.55 -10.32 11.72
C SER A 564 18.33 -10.48 10.80
N ASP A 565 18.55 -10.48 9.49
CA ASP A 565 17.49 -10.65 8.50
C ASP A 565 16.89 -12.07 8.57
N TYR A 566 17.71 -13.10 8.80
CA TYR A 566 17.24 -14.47 9.04
C TYR A 566 16.38 -14.59 10.30
N GLU A 567 16.79 -13.95 11.41
CA GLU A 567 16.00 -13.94 12.65
C GLU A 567 14.66 -13.23 12.48
N LYS A 568 14.64 -12.11 11.75
CA LYS A 568 13.39 -11.40 11.40
C LYS A 568 12.47 -12.27 10.56
N LEU A 569 12.98 -12.89 9.48
CA LEU A 569 12.18 -13.79 8.64
C LEU A 569 11.60 -14.94 9.45
N LYS A 570 12.40 -15.53 10.35
CA LYS A 570 11.96 -16.60 11.25
C LYS A 570 10.88 -16.15 12.22
N SER A 571 10.93 -14.90 12.69
CA SER A 571 9.88 -14.33 13.54
C SER A 571 8.57 -14.13 12.76
N GLU A 572 8.65 -13.63 11.52
CA GLU A 572 7.48 -13.48 10.65
C GLU A 572 6.86 -14.81 10.26
N GLU A 573 7.67 -15.83 10.00
CA GLU A 573 7.20 -17.20 9.72
C GLU A 573 6.38 -17.74 10.89
N ARG A 574 6.88 -17.59 12.13
CA ARG A 574 6.15 -17.99 13.34
C ARG A 574 4.84 -17.22 13.52
N GLU A 575 4.82 -15.92 13.23
CA GLU A 575 3.60 -15.12 13.34
C GLU A 575 2.56 -15.53 12.28
N LYS A 576 3.02 -15.79 11.04
CA LYS A 576 2.17 -16.29 9.95
C LYS A 576 1.62 -17.68 10.28
N ASP A 577 2.42 -18.58 10.85
CA ASP A 577 1.98 -19.88 11.33
C ASP A 577 0.94 -19.76 12.45
N ALA A 578 1.14 -18.87 13.42
CA ALA A 578 0.16 -18.62 14.48
C ALA A 578 -1.16 -18.07 13.91
N LYS A 579 -1.10 -17.15 12.93
CA LYS A 579 -2.29 -16.64 12.24
C LYS A 579 -2.99 -17.76 11.45
N LEU A 580 -2.23 -18.63 10.78
CA LEU A 580 -2.78 -19.76 10.05
C LEU A 580 -3.50 -20.74 10.98
N GLN A 581 -2.91 -21.08 12.14
CA GLN A 581 -3.57 -21.92 13.14
C GLN A 581 -4.87 -21.31 13.66
N ASN A 582 -4.89 -20.00 13.94
CA ASN A 582 -6.13 -19.31 14.34
C ASN A 582 -7.20 -19.35 13.24
N LEU A 583 -6.81 -19.20 11.97
CA LEU A 583 -7.75 -19.29 10.85
C LEU A 583 -8.29 -20.71 10.66
N ILE A 584 -7.46 -21.73 10.88
CA ILE A 584 -7.90 -23.14 10.84
C ILE A 584 -8.95 -23.38 11.93
N LEU A 585 -8.68 -22.98 13.17
CA LEU A 585 -9.64 -23.10 14.28
C LEU A 585 -10.95 -22.37 14.00
N LEU A 586 -10.88 -21.15 13.45
CA LEU A 586 -12.07 -20.39 13.10
C LEU A 586 -12.88 -21.08 11.99
N ASN A 587 -12.21 -21.70 11.01
CA ASN A 587 -12.89 -22.44 9.97
C ASN A 587 -13.51 -23.73 10.50
N GLU A 588 -12.84 -24.45 11.41
CA GLU A 588 -13.40 -25.63 12.10
C GLU A 588 -14.66 -25.25 12.90
N HIS A 589 -14.64 -24.14 13.64
CA HIS A 589 -15.83 -23.63 14.34
C HIS A 589 -16.97 -23.29 13.37
N ARG A 590 -16.66 -22.72 12.21
CA ARG A 590 -17.65 -22.41 11.18
C ARG A 590 -18.25 -23.66 10.56
N ASP A 591 -17.42 -24.68 10.31
CA ASP A 591 -17.87 -25.94 9.75
C ASP A 591 -18.72 -26.72 10.77
N GLN A 592 -18.37 -26.70 12.06
CA GLN A 592 -19.20 -27.25 13.13
C GLN A 592 -20.57 -26.54 13.20
N ALA A 593 -20.60 -25.21 13.19
CA ALA A 593 -21.85 -24.46 13.20
C ALA A 593 -22.72 -24.76 11.96
N ARG A 594 -22.09 -25.07 10.82
CA ARG A 594 -22.79 -25.47 9.60
C ARG A 594 -23.39 -26.88 9.71
N GLU A 595 -22.69 -27.82 10.34
CA GLU A 595 -23.23 -29.15 10.63
C GLU A 595 -24.39 -29.08 11.62
N ASP A 596 -24.28 -28.27 12.67
CA ASP A 596 -25.35 -28.06 13.66
C ASP A 596 -26.60 -27.46 13.01
N LEU A 597 -26.43 -26.46 12.13
CA LEU A 597 -27.52 -25.87 11.35
C LEU A 597 -28.18 -26.90 10.44
N LYS A 598 -27.40 -27.78 9.79
CA LYS A 598 -27.94 -28.85 8.96
C LYS A 598 -28.74 -29.86 9.80
N GLY A 599 -28.26 -30.22 10.99
CA GLY A 599 -29.00 -31.06 11.93
C GLY A 599 -30.33 -30.43 12.38
N LEU A 600 -30.34 -29.12 12.59
CA LEU A 600 -31.56 -28.37 12.89
C LEU A 600 -32.51 -28.34 11.70
N GLU A 601 -32.02 -28.10 10.47
CA GLU A 601 -32.81 -28.14 9.24
C GLU A 601 -33.49 -29.50 9.04
N GLU A 602 -32.77 -30.60 9.26
CA GLU A 602 -33.32 -31.96 9.19
C GLU A 602 -34.39 -32.21 10.26
N THR A 603 -34.20 -31.66 11.47
CA THR A 603 -35.17 -31.77 12.56
C THR A 603 -36.44 -30.96 12.23
N VAL A 604 -36.29 -29.73 11.75
CA VAL A 604 -37.41 -28.89 11.32
C VAL A 604 -38.16 -29.54 10.15
N ALA A 605 -37.46 -30.14 9.20
CA ALA A 605 -38.09 -30.86 8.09
C ALA A 605 -38.92 -32.06 8.58
N LYS A 606 -38.41 -32.83 9.55
CA LYS A 606 -39.16 -33.94 10.19
C LYS A 606 -40.40 -33.42 10.92
N GLU A 607 -40.28 -32.33 11.70
CA GLU A 607 -41.41 -31.73 12.41
C GLU A 607 -42.45 -31.13 11.47
N LEU A 608 -42.04 -30.54 10.34
CA LEU A 608 -42.97 -30.08 9.32
C LEU A 608 -43.70 -31.25 8.65
N GLN A 609 -43.02 -32.38 8.45
CA GLN A 609 -43.64 -33.59 7.89
C GLN A 609 -44.63 -34.22 8.87
N THR A 610 -44.32 -34.27 10.17
CA THR A 610 -45.26 -34.75 11.21
C THR A 610 -46.45 -33.81 11.31
N LEU A 611 -46.26 -32.49 11.30
CA LEU A 611 -47.34 -31.50 11.25
C LEU A 611 -48.21 -31.65 10.01
N HIS A 612 -47.60 -31.90 8.84
CA HIS A 612 -48.34 -32.14 7.61
C HIS A 612 -49.20 -33.41 7.71
N ASN A 613 -48.65 -34.49 8.25
CA ASN A 613 -49.37 -35.75 8.48
C ASN A 613 -50.52 -35.58 9.48
N LEU A 614 -50.27 -34.88 10.60
CA LEU A 614 -51.29 -34.57 11.61
C LEU A 614 -52.40 -33.68 11.04
N ARG A 615 -52.07 -32.66 10.25
CA ARG A 615 -53.05 -31.83 9.54
C ARG A 615 -53.89 -32.67 8.58
N ARG A 616 -53.27 -33.58 7.83
CA ARG A 616 -53.99 -34.48 6.91
C ARG A 616 -54.96 -35.39 7.66
N LEU A 617 -54.52 -36.00 8.77
CA LEU A 617 -55.36 -36.82 9.63
C LEU A 617 -56.50 -36.01 10.27
N PHE A 618 -56.22 -34.80 10.74
CA PHE A 618 -57.21 -33.90 11.32
C PHE A 618 -58.27 -33.49 10.30
N VAL A 619 -57.87 -33.12 9.08
CA VAL A 619 -58.82 -32.79 8.01
C VAL A 619 -59.67 -34.00 7.63
N GLN A 620 -59.08 -35.20 7.56
CA GLN A 620 -59.81 -36.43 7.31
C GLN A 620 -60.82 -36.75 8.42
N ASP A 621 -60.42 -36.63 9.67
CA ASP A 621 -61.26 -36.87 10.85
C ASP A 621 -62.36 -35.81 10.98
N LEU A 622 -62.07 -34.53 10.68
CA LEU A 622 -63.06 -33.46 10.62
C LEU A 622 -64.05 -33.69 9.48
N THR A 623 -63.59 -34.11 8.31
CA THR A 623 -64.47 -34.46 7.17
C THR A 623 -65.34 -35.67 7.50
N ALA A 624 -64.78 -36.67 8.19
CA ALA A 624 -65.51 -37.85 8.66
C ALA A 624 -66.53 -37.48 9.74
N ARG A 625 -66.19 -36.61 10.70
CA ARG A 625 -67.11 -36.11 11.72
C ARG A 625 -68.20 -35.21 11.16
N VAL A 626 -67.91 -34.36 10.18
CA VAL A 626 -68.93 -33.55 9.48
C VAL A 626 -69.87 -34.44 8.68
N LYS A 627 -69.37 -35.50 8.02
CA LYS A 627 -70.22 -36.52 7.40
C LYS A 627 -71.07 -37.27 8.43
N LYS A 628 -70.48 -37.62 9.57
CA LYS A 628 -71.14 -38.38 10.62
C LYS A 628 -72.12 -37.53 11.45
N SER A 629 -71.88 -36.22 11.60
CA SER A 629 -72.82 -35.28 12.22
C SER A 629 -73.98 -34.94 11.29
N ALA A 630 -73.73 -34.88 9.97
CA ALA A 630 -74.82 -34.80 8.98
C ALA A 630 -75.72 -36.06 8.96
N GLU A 631 -75.28 -37.16 9.56
CA GLU A 631 -76.04 -38.42 9.69
C GLU A 631 -76.60 -38.66 11.11
N LEU A 632 -76.29 -37.82 12.10
CA LEU A 632 -76.62 -38.05 13.52
C LEU A 632 -77.20 -36.83 14.26
N ASP A 633 -77.91 -35.93 13.57
CA ASP A 633 -78.78 -34.93 14.23
C ASP A 633 -80.11 -35.56 14.73
N CYS A 634 -80.02 -36.76 15.31
CA CYS A 634 -81.04 -37.41 16.12
C CYS A 634 -80.35 -38.01 17.37
N GLU A 635 -80.81 -37.59 18.54
CA GLU A 635 -80.60 -38.16 19.89
C GLU A 635 -79.52 -37.50 20.79
N GLU A 636 -80.04 -37.00 21.92
CA GLU A 636 -79.41 -36.44 23.13
C GLU A 636 -78.31 -37.37 23.70
N GLY A 637 -77.25 -36.90 24.38
CA GLY A 637 -77.23 -36.05 25.56
C GLY A 637 -76.97 -36.92 26.80
N LEU A 638 -75.80 -36.79 27.45
CA LEU A 638 -75.52 -37.03 28.89
C LEU A 638 -74.00 -37.02 29.19
N GLY A 639 -73.52 -36.01 29.94
CA GLY A 639 -72.12 -35.96 30.43
C GLY A 639 -71.68 -34.69 31.16
N ASN A 640 -72.57 -33.96 31.83
CA ASN A 640 -72.47 -32.50 32.00
C ASN A 640 -71.45 -31.91 33.02
N ALA A 641 -70.64 -32.73 33.72
CA ALA A 641 -69.71 -32.23 34.76
C ALA A 641 -68.23 -32.52 34.46
N ALA A 642 -67.88 -33.79 34.21
CA ALA A 642 -66.53 -34.17 33.80
C ALA A 642 -66.18 -33.58 32.42
N GLN A 643 -67.17 -33.48 31.54
CA GLN A 643 -67.03 -32.86 30.23
C GLN A 643 -66.82 -31.36 30.36
N LYS A 644 -67.46 -30.66 31.31
CA LYS A 644 -67.21 -29.23 31.59
C LYS A 644 -65.80 -28.95 32.11
N GLN A 645 -65.27 -29.76 33.02
CA GLN A 645 -63.88 -29.60 33.48
C GLN A 645 -62.87 -29.90 32.37
N LYS A 646 -63.14 -30.92 31.55
CA LYS A 646 -62.28 -31.26 30.41
C LYS A 646 -62.36 -30.21 29.31
N ILE A 647 -63.54 -29.63 29.06
CA ILE A 647 -63.74 -28.49 28.17
C ILE A 647 -62.97 -27.27 28.71
N SER A 648 -63.10 -26.93 29.99
CA SER A 648 -62.37 -25.80 30.59
C SER A 648 -60.85 -25.98 30.54
N PHE A 649 -60.34 -27.19 30.77
CA PHE A 649 -58.92 -27.49 30.64
C PHE A 649 -58.44 -27.40 29.18
N LEU A 650 -59.25 -27.90 28.24
CA LEU A 650 -58.95 -27.80 26.81
C LEU A 650 -59.06 -26.36 26.31
N GLU A 651 -60.01 -25.56 26.78
CA GLU A 651 -60.17 -24.13 26.47
C GLU A 651 -58.95 -23.33 26.95
N ASN A 652 -58.47 -23.59 28.16
CA ASN A 652 -57.30 -22.90 28.69
C ASN A 652 -56.02 -23.28 27.93
N ASN A 653 -55.84 -24.57 27.60
CA ASN A 653 -54.73 -25.01 26.74
C ASN A 653 -54.84 -24.44 25.32
N LEU A 654 -56.05 -24.39 24.75
CA LEU A 654 -56.31 -23.80 23.43
C LEU A 654 -56.01 -22.29 23.46
N GLU A 655 -56.32 -21.60 24.55
CA GLU A 655 -56.02 -20.18 24.72
C GLU A 655 -54.52 -19.92 24.85
N GLN A 656 -53.80 -20.75 25.61
CA GLN A 656 -52.33 -20.69 25.69
C GLN A 656 -51.69 -20.99 24.33
N LEU A 657 -52.14 -22.04 23.63
CA LEU A 657 -51.65 -22.37 22.30
C LEU A 657 -51.96 -21.26 21.29
N THR A 658 -53.12 -20.60 21.41
CA THR A 658 -53.48 -19.46 20.59
C THR A 658 -52.60 -18.23 20.88
N LYS A 659 -52.20 -18.00 22.15
CA LYS A 659 -51.26 -16.94 22.51
C LYS A 659 -49.87 -17.21 21.92
N VAL A 660 -49.37 -18.44 22.06
CA VAL A 660 -48.08 -18.84 21.46
C VAL A 660 -48.13 -18.76 19.94
N HIS A 661 -49.21 -19.22 19.31
CA HIS A 661 -49.39 -19.12 17.86
C HIS A 661 -49.45 -17.66 17.39
N LYS A 662 -50.18 -16.79 18.09
CA LYS A 662 -50.20 -15.34 17.80
C LYS A 662 -48.83 -14.70 17.96
N GLN A 663 -48.05 -15.12 18.96
CA GLN A 663 -46.68 -14.62 19.16
C GLN A 663 -45.76 -15.09 18.02
N LEU A 664 -45.75 -16.39 17.69
CA LEU A 664 -44.96 -16.94 16.58
C LEU A 664 -45.33 -16.35 15.23
N VAL A 665 -46.60 -16.00 15.00
CA VAL A 665 -47.06 -15.32 13.79
C VAL A 665 -46.56 -13.88 13.74
N ARG A 666 -46.53 -13.16 14.87
CA ARG A 666 -45.94 -11.81 14.95
C ARG A 666 -44.44 -11.86 14.72
N ASP A 667 -43.73 -12.76 15.40
CA ASP A 667 -42.29 -12.93 15.25
C ASP A 667 -41.92 -13.35 13.81
N ASN A 668 -42.71 -14.22 13.17
CA ASN A 668 -42.54 -14.54 11.75
C ASN A 668 -42.81 -13.36 10.83
N ALA A 669 -43.79 -12.51 11.15
CA ALA A 669 -44.07 -11.30 10.37
C ALA A 669 -42.91 -10.30 10.48
N ASP A 670 -42.34 -10.15 11.67
CA ASP A 670 -41.19 -9.28 11.93
C ASP A 670 -39.94 -9.80 11.23
N LEU A 671 -39.65 -11.11 11.33
CA LEU A 671 -38.55 -11.76 10.60
C LEU A 671 -38.71 -11.64 9.07
N ARG A 672 -39.94 -11.78 8.55
CA ARG A 672 -40.23 -11.55 7.12
C ARG A 672 -40.04 -10.10 6.69
N CYS A 673 -40.16 -9.13 7.61
CA CYS A 673 -39.88 -7.73 7.34
C CYS A 673 -38.37 -7.40 7.44
N GLU A 674 -37.63 -8.11 8.29
CA GLU A 674 -36.18 -7.93 8.48
C GLU A 674 -35.33 -8.65 7.42
N LEU A 675 -35.76 -9.82 6.95
CA LEU A 675 -35.03 -10.61 5.93
C LEU A 675 -34.70 -9.79 4.67
N PRO A 676 -35.64 -9.03 4.05
CA PRO A 676 -35.33 -8.22 2.88
C PRO A 676 -34.38 -7.06 3.18
N LYS A 677 -34.37 -6.54 4.42
CA LYS A 677 -33.45 -5.47 4.84
C LYS A 677 -32.03 -6.02 4.98
N LEU A 678 -31.88 -7.20 5.56
CA LEU A 678 -30.61 -7.92 5.67
C LEU A 678 -30.07 -8.32 4.29
N GLU A 679 -30.91 -8.89 3.42
CA GLU A 679 -30.53 -9.21 2.04
C GLU A 679 -30.12 -7.96 1.23
N LYS A 680 -30.80 -6.82 1.45
CA LYS A 680 -30.44 -5.56 0.81
C LYS A 680 -29.12 -5.00 1.35
N ARG A 681 -28.85 -5.13 2.65
CA ARG A 681 -27.55 -4.79 3.24
C ARG A 681 -26.44 -5.68 2.67
N LEU A 682 -26.66 -6.98 2.59
CA LEU A 682 -25.70 -7.95 2.06
C LEU A 682 -25.40 -7.69 0.57
N ARG A 683 -26.43 -7.40 -0.23
CA ARG A 683 -26.24 -6.99 -1.64
C ARG A 683 -25.45 -5.68 -1.76
N ALA A 684 -25.78 -4.67 -0.95
CA ALA A 684 -25.04 -3.41 -0.96
C ALA A 684 -23.57 -3.58 -0.54
N THR A 685 -23.28 -4.47 0.40
CA THR A 685 -21.89 -4.78 0.77
C THR A 685 -21.17 -5.55 -0.33
N ALA A 686 -21.82 -6.51 -0.99
CA ALA A 686 -21.24 -7.26 -2.11
C ALA A 686 -20.97 -6.35 -3.32
N GLU A 687 -21.88 -5.43 -3.64
CA GLU A 687 -21.69 -4.43 -4.69
C GLU A 687 -20.54 -3.47 -4.36
N ARG A 688 -20.41 -3.05 -3.08
CA ARG A 688 -19.29 -2.22 -2.64
C ARG A 688 -17.96 -2.95 -2.75
N VAL A 689 -17.90 -4.22 -2.36
CA VAL A 689 -16.69 -5.06 -2.51
C VAL A 689 -16.31 -5.16 -3.98
N LYS A 690 -17.26 -5.49 -4.86
CA LYS A 690 -17.04 -5.56 -6.31
C LYS A 690 -16.57 -4.23 -6.91
N ALA A 691 -17.11 -3.10 -6.44
CA ALA A 691 -16.68 -1.78 -6.87
C ALA A 691 -15.24 -1.46 -6.41
N LEU A 692 -14.87 -1.86 -5.20
CA LEU A 692 -13.51 -1.71 -4.68
C LEU A 692 -12.51 -2.62 -5.42
N GLU A 693 -12.89 -3.85 -5.73
CA GLU A 693 -12.08 -4.77 -6.54
C GLU A 693 -11.84 -4.23 -7.96
N ASN A 694 -12.87 -3.67 -8.59
CA ASN A 694 -12.74 -3.03 -9.89
C ASN A 694 -11.85 -1.77 -9.83
N ALA A 695 -12.02 -0.93 -8.82
CA ALA A 695 -11.17 0.26 -8.62
C ALA A 695 -9.71 -0.13 -8.36
N LEU A 696 -9.48 -1.19 -7.59
CA LEU A 696 -8.13 -1.72 -7.35
C LEU A 696 -7.51 -2.27 -8.64
N LYS A 697 -8.30 -2.96 -9.46
CA LYS A 697 -7.85 -3.46 -10.77
C LYS A 697 -7.52 -2.30 -11.72
N GLU A 698 -8.38 -1.28 -11.81
CA GLU A 698 -8.12 -0.08 -12.61
C GLU A 698 -6.89 0.69 -12.12
N ALA A 699 -6.72 0.84 -10.80
CA ALA A 699 -5.53 1.47 -10.22
C ALA A 699 -4.27 0.69 -10.58
N LYS A 700 -4.30 -0.65 -10.53
CA LYS A 700 -3.18 -1.52 -10.94
C LYS A 700 -2.88 -1.39 -12.44
N GLU A 701 -3.90 -1.33 -13.28
CA GLU A 701 -3.72 -1.13 -14.72
C GLU A 701 -3.19 0.27 -15.05
N ASN A 702 -3.67 1.31 -14.38
CA ASN A 702 -3.18 2.68 -14.52
C ASN A 702 -1.72 2.77 -14.09
N ALA A 703 -1.37 2.22 -12.93
CA ALA A 703 0.01 2.15 -12.45
C ALA A 703 0.93 1.38 -13.43
N MET A 704 0.44 0.30 -14.04
CA MET A 704 1.18 -0.41 -15.10
C MET A 704 1.36 0.44 -16.36
N ARG A 705 0.36 1.21 -16.78
CA ARG A 705 0.47 2.12 -17.94
C ARG A 705 1.43 3.27 -17.65
N ASP A 706 1.40 3.83 -16.44
CA ASP A 706 2.32 4.89 -16.03
C ASP A 706 3.75 4.35 -15.94
N ARG A 707 3.95 3.16 -15.36
CA ARG A 707 5.25 2.47 -15.38
C ARG A 707 5.78 2.27 -16.80
N LYS A 708 4.91 1.90 -17.74
CA LYS A 708 5.28 1.77 -19.16
C LYS A 708 5.67 3.11 -19.79
N ARG A 709 5.00 4.21 -19.44
CA ARG A 709 5.36 5.56 -19.90
C ARG A 709 6.69 6.04 -19.30
N TYR A 710 6.91 5.83 -18.01
CA TYR A 710 8.18 6.16 -17.36
C TYR A 710 9.34 5.36 -17.97
N GLN A 711 9.15 4.07 -18.22
CA GLN A 711 10.15 3.24 -18.89
C GLN A 711 10.51 3.79 -20.27
N GLN A 712 9.49 4.15 -21.08
CA GLN A 712 9.70 4.75 -22.40
C GLN A 712 10.46 6.08 -22.33
N GLU A 713 10.19 6.93 -21.33
CA GLU A 713 10.89 8.20 -21.17
C GLU A 713 12.34 7.98 -20.68
N VAL A 714 12.57 7.03 -19.77
CA VAL A 714 13.91 6.61 -19.33
C VAL A 714 14.73 6.08 -20.51
N ASP A 715 14.14 5.24 -21.37
CA ASP A 715 14.82 4.70 -22.54
C ASP A 715 15.17 5.82 -23.54
N ARG A 716 14.25 6.76 -23.76
CA ARG A 716 14.49 7.95 -24.59
C ARG A 716 15.62 8.82 -24.04
N ILE A 717 15.71 9.00 -22.71
CA ILE A 717 16.81 9.72 -22.06
C ILE A 717 18.13 8.93 -22.19
N LYS A 718 18.11 7.60 -21.98
CA LYS A 718 19.28 6.72 -22.15
C LYS A 718 19.82 6.78 -23.60
N GLU A 719 18.94 6.84 -24.60
CA GLU A 719 19.32 7.04 -26.01
C GLU A 719 19.91 8.42 -26.27
N ALA A 720 19.31 9.49 -25.74
CA ALA A 720 19.85 10.85 -25.87
C ALA A 720 21.24 10.99 -25.22
N VAL A 721 21.46 10.36 -24.05
CA VAL A 721 22.76 10.32 -23.36
C VAL A 721 23.78 9.49 -24.15
N ARG A 722 23.39 8.34 -24.70
CA ARG A 722 24.26 7.54 -25.58
C ARG A 722 24.68 8.32 -26.83
N ALA A 723 23.75 9.00 -27.50
CA ALA A 723 24.04 9.84 -28.66
C ALA A 723 25.00 10.99 -28.30
N LYS A 724 24.82 11.63 -27.14
CA LYS A 724 25.70 12.71 -26.66
C LYS A 724 27.09 12.22 -26.24
N ASN A 725 27.19 11.01 -25.69
CA ASN A 725 28.47 10.39 -25.32
C ASN A 725 29.24 9.89 -26.56
N MET A 726 28.55 9.41 -27.60
CA MET A 726 29.18 9.10 -28.88
C MET A 726 29.72 10.35 -29.57
N ALA A 727 29.02 11.48 -29.48
CA ALA A 727 29.50 12.77 -30.00
C ALA A 727 30.74 13.32 -29.26
N ARG A 728 30.97 12.92 -27.99
CA ARG A 728 32.16 13.30 -27.20
C ARG A 728 33.39 12.41 -27.43
N ARG A 729 33.26 11.27 -28.13
CA ARG A 729 34.35 10.32 -28.38
C ARG A 729 35.16 10.57 -29.66
N GLY A 730 35.07 11.78 -30.23
CA GLY A 730 35.97 12.24 -31.28
C GLY A 730 37.14 13.01 -30.68
N PHE A 731 38.37 12.55 -30.96
CA PHE A 731 39.67 13.18 -30.70
C PHE A 731 40.31 12.97 -29.32
N SER A 732 40.89 11.79 -29.10
CA SER A 732 42.05 11.62 -28.19
C SER A 732 43.27 11.23 -29.01
N ALA A 733 44.29 12.08 -29.03
CA ALA A 733 45.56 11.87 -29.72
C ALA A 733 46.36 10.71 -29.09
N GLN A 734 46.81 9.76 -29.92
CA GLN A 734 47.72 8.69 -29.52
C GLN A 734 49.16 9.21 -29.52
N ILE A 735 49.76 9.37 -28.33
CA ILE A 735 51.18 9.68 -28.16
C ILE A 735 51.97 8.37 -28.26
N ALA A 736 52.82 8.27 -29.28
CA ALA A 736 53.72 7.14 -29.52
C ALA A 736 54.88 7.10 -28.51
N LYS A 737 55.17 5.92 -27.95
CA LYS A 737 56.38 5.66 -27.15
C LYS A 737 57.53 5.17 -28.05
N PRO A 738 58.80 5.43 -27.70
CA PRO A 738 59.95 5.20 -28.58
C PRO A 738 60.33 3.71 -28.70
N ILE A 739 60.82 3.37 -29.89
CA ILE A 739 61.16 2.03 -30.39
C ILE A 739 62.44 1.50 -29.72
N ARG A 740 62.41 0.27 -29.17
CA ARG A 740 63.60 -0.56 -28.94
C ARG A 740 63.82 -1.48 -30.16
N PRO A 741 65.07 -1.79 -30.55
CA PRO A 741 65.35 -2.57 -31.75
C PRO A 741 65.13 -4.07 -31.47
N GLY A 742 64.39 -4.72 -32.38
CA GLY A 742 64.32 -6.18 -32.49
C GLY A 742 62.92 -6.77 -32.24
N HIS A 743 62.02 -6.66 -33.21
CA HIS A 743 61.07 -7.72 -33.59
C HIS A 743 60.32 -7.33 -34.88
N HIS A 744 60.23 -8.25 -35.83
CA HIS A 744 59.56 -8.09 -37.12
C HIS A 744 58.02 -8.02 -36.97
N PRO A 745 57.29 -7.26 -37.80
CA PRO A 745 55.83 -7.31 -37.84
C PRO A 745 55.33 -8.36 -38.83
N LEU A 746 54.39 -9.20 -38.38
CA LEU A 746 53.51 -9.99 -39.25
C LEU A 746 52.20 -9.23 -39.51
N SER A 747 51.75 -9.36 -40.75
CA SER A 747 50.70 -8.64 -41.46
C SER A 747 49.29 -8.72 -40.85
N SER A 748 48.53 -7.63 -40.94
CA SER A 748 47.05 -7.63 -40.83
C SER A 748 46.44 -7.36 -42.22
N PRO A 749 45.38 -8.07 -42.62
CA PRO A 749 44.72 -7.86 -43.90
C PRO A 749 43.65 -6.75 -43.84
N ILE A 750 43.47 -6.17 -45.01
CA ILE A 750 42.64 -5.03 -45.42
C ILE A 750 41.15 -5.39 -45.39
N LEU A 751 40.30 -4.47 -44.93
CA LEU A 751 38.89 -4.43 -45.32
C LEU A 751 38.46 -3.00 -45.68
N SER A 752 38.07 -2.88 -46.96
CA SER A 752 37.62 -1.71 -47.70
C SER A 752 36.24 -1.22 -47.27
N SER A 753 36.09 0.08 -47.06
CA SER A 753 34.78 0.75 -46.97
C SER A 753 34.36 1.29 -48.34
N VAL A 754 33.18 0.85 -48.81
CA VAL A 754 32.51 1.39 -50.00
C VAL A 754 31.51 2.45 -49.55
N ARG A 755 31.65 3.67 -50.06
CA ARG A 755 30.66 4.75 -49.99
C ARG A 755 29.58 4.53 -51.06
N PRO A 756 28.32 4.96 -50.84
CA PRO A 756 27.46 5.39 -51.93
C PRO A 756 27.32 6.92 -51.94
N ALA A 757 27.56 7.49 -53.12
CA ALA A 757 27.26 8.87 -53.48
C ALA A 757 25.76 9.02 -53.85
N GLY A 758 25.19 10.19 -53.60
CA GLY A 758 23.94 10.62 -54.23
C GLY A 758 24.15 11.04 -55.68
N ILE A 759 23.05 11.27 -56.42
CA ILE A 759 22.54 12.56 -56.93
C ILE A 759 21.35 12.25 -57.90
N TYR A 760 20.43 13.23 -58.03
CA TYR A 760 19.38 13.49 -59.04
C TYR A 760 18.00 12.84 -58.78
N ALA A 761 16.93 13.56 -58.45
CA ALA A 761 16.23 14.71 -59.04
C ALA A 761 15.17 14.33 -60.12
N HIS A 762 14.01 14.98 -59.95
CA HIS A 762 12.93 15.27 -60.88
C HIS A 762 11.77 14.28 -61.16
N ASN A 763 10.59 14.85 -60.85
CA ASN A 763 9.33 14.89 -61.60
C ASN A 763 8.28 13.78 -61.47
N ASN A 764 7.08 14.31 -61.17
CA ASN A 764 5.72 13.76 -61.08
C ASN A 764 5.33 13.01 -59.81
#